data_AF-A0A5A7NQ58-F1
#
_entry.id   AF-A0A5A7NQ58-F1
#
_cell.length_a   1.000
_cell.length_b   1.000
_cell.length_c   1.000
_cell.angle_alpha   90.00
_cell.angle_beta   90.00
_cell.angle_gamma   90.00
#
_symmetry.space_group_name_H-M   'P 1'
#
loop_
_entity.id
_entity.type
_entity.pdbx_description
1 polymer ?
#
loop_
_entity_poly.entity_id
_entity_poly.type
_entity_poly.pdbx_seq_one_letter_code
_entity_poly.pdbx_strand_id
1 'polypeptide(L)'
;MQDSSSDRRIPMVAGVESTYLPAYDVDISDATGHTIAWRNDLESIAAAGVQTVRYPIRWHRVERRPGHYDWGETDRVLEFLHARGTDVIVDLLHHTSYPRWLDDGFRDARFRGSYLRFAEAVARRYPWLRSYTLFNEPFATLFLTGHEALWPPYDRGIEGFARLAANVLPAISEASACWSELLPRARHVWVDTCEHHAGTPGGPAEYAALANDRRHVLLDLVLGHQLEATRPFLSRFLAAGAEHLVGRVPVRVDVVGLDYYCHSEWWYDESGSMAPSPRPVGFAALAEQYFRRYGLPVMLTETNIRGLPTDKASWLRHTLEQYELAVARGVDLRGYCWFPHVDSCDWDSLLARAGGRVDPVGVYSLGAEGQRLRTSFTDAWEAVAAGKSVAELPAYRFQAPCDRQLRGFVPLMAHWPWTDLPATEIVPPLNVKEPPMNESVPDLAVLSHLRWTWVWQRPQQLVSRFAARRAAAGARTWFIEEPVPGEVAEPRISWEDRDGITRVWLVVPDGGRGGHIGFDDPRAESYPQLLQDFLQARTSSPDVLVYTPMALDAAHALKPGRICYDVMDDLASFLGAPEAMKLRQHQLLAEADVVFTGGRSLHEGIRRHRRTGCHLFPSGVDSAHFETARRLRATRGGAVPPTAGYVGVIDERVDLDLIAGVAAHLPDWHFRIVGPVTKIDPASLPQAANIEYPGMADYARLPEIMAGFDVALMPFALNEATRRISPTKTLEYLAAGLPVVSTRVPDVVTDYTGIVRFADTAQQFAQAVLDAAGESRGQRDSASAPLRERHEWDSIAEAMHERICAQQTTDAEEESAKEAGA
;
A
#
# COMPACT_ATOMS: atom_id res chain seq x y z
N MET A 1 -20.33 35.81 -39.82
CA MET A 1 -19.97 34.49 -40.35
C MET A 1 -20.19 33.49 -39.25
N GLN A 2 -21.31 32.77 -39.31
CA GLN A 2 -21.45 31.47 -38.66
C GLN A 2 -20.55 30.51 -39.43
N ASP A 3 -19.58 29.87 -38.77
CA ASP A 3 -19.06 28.59 -39.25
C ASP A 3 -18.45 27.75 -38.10
N SER A 4 -18.77 26.46 -38.13
CA SER A 4 -18.28 25.30 -37.38
C SER A 4 -18.29 25.32 -35.82
N SER A 5 -19.38 24.87 -35.20
CA SER A 5 -19.35 24.40 -33.78
C SER A 5 -19.77 22.93 -33.62
N SER A 6 -19.66 22.10 -34.67
CA SER A 6 -20.24 20.75 -34.66
C SER A 6 -19.30 19.59 -35.03
N ASP A 7 -17.97 19.74 -35.02
CA ASP A 7 -17.11 18.58 -35.35
C ASP A 7 -15.64 18.68 -34.89
N ARG A 8 -15.38 19.11 -33.64
CA ARG A 8 -14.00 19.11 -33.10
C ARG A 8 -13.78 17.89 -32.22
N ARG A 9 -13.36 16.78 -32.84
CA ARG A 9 -12.95 15.54 -32.15
C ARG A 9 -11.91 15.86 -31.06
N ILE A 10 -12.07 15.27 -29.88
CA ILE A 10 -11.12 15.41 -28.78
C ILE A 10 -9.78 14.78 -29.23
N PRO A 11 -8.66 15.52 -29.16
CA PRO A 11 -7.35 15.02 -29.53
C PRO A 11 -6.85 14.00 -28.49
N MET A 12 -7.27 12.75 -28.65
CA MET A 12 -6.85 11.65 -27.78
C MET A 12 -5.35 11.39 -27.93
N VAL A 13 -4.70 11.14 -26.79
CA VAL A 13 -3.29 10.79 -26.63
C VAL A 13 -3.24 9.47 -25.86
N ALA A 14 -2.38 8.54 -26.27
CA ALA A 14 -2.11 7.33 -25.50
C ALA A 14 -0.76 7.45 -24.79
N GLY A 15 -0.69 7.06 -23.52
CA GLY A 15 0.53 7.08 -22.72
C GLY A 15 1.09 5.70 -22.45
N VAL A 16 2.43 5.61 -22.36
CA VAL A 16 3.14 4.39 -21.96
C VAL A 16 3.92 4.66 -20.68
N GLU A 17 3.76 3.77 -19.70
CA GLU A 17 4.43 3.82 -18.40
C GLU A 17 5.81 3.17 -18.45
N SER A 18 6.81 3.78 -17.81
CA SER A 18 8.21 3.28 -17.77
C SER A 18 9.01 3.71 -16.55
N THR A 19 8.33 4.06 -15.45
CA THR A 19 9.03 4.54 -14.27
C THR A 19 10.04 3.49 -13.79
N TYR A 20 11.31 3.88 -13.70
CA TYR A 20 12.37 3.03 -13.20
C TYR A 20 12.52 3.22 -11.71
N LEU A 21 12.61 2.13 -10.96
CA LEU A 21 12.90 2.10 -9.53
C LEU A 21 14.38 1.73 -9.35
N PRO A 22 15.29 2.71 -9.14
CA PRO A 22 16.73 2.44 -9.14
C PRO A 22 17.17 1.50 -8.02
N ALA A 23 16.48 1.54 -6.87
CA ALA A 23 16.78 0.70 -5.72
C ALA A 23 16.55 -0.80 -5.98
N TYR A 24 15.67 -1.14 -6.92
CA TYR A 24 15.28 -2.52 -7.23
C TYR A 24 15.75 -2.97 -8.62
N ASP A 25 16.23 -2.04 -9.45
CA ASP A 25 16.55 -2.26 -10.87
C ASP A 25 15.35 -2.79 -11.68
N VAL A 26 14.16 -2.28 -11.35
CA VAL A 26 12.88 -2.62 -11.99
C VAL A 26 12.35 -1.42 -12.75
N ASP A 27 11.94 -1.65 -14.00
CA ASP A 27 11.25 -0.69 -14.85
C ASP A 27 9.82 -1.19 -15.06
N ILE A 28 8.83 -0.31 -14.89
CA ILE A 28 7.42 -0.70 -15.04
C ILE A 28 7.06 -1.14 -16.46
N SER A 29 7.72 -0.63 -17.51
CA SER A 29 7.59 -1.16 -18.87
C SER A 29 8.03 -2.64 -18.95
N ASP A 30 9.02 -3.06 -18.15
CA ASP A 30 9.44 -4.46 -18.07
C ASP A 30 8.42 -5.27 -17.23
N ALA A 31 7.98 -4.73 -16.09
CA ALA A 31 7.06 -5.41 -15.16
C ALA A 31 5.68 -5.71 -15.78
N THR A 32 5.18 -4.79 -16.61
CA THR A 32 3.92 -4.95 -17.36
C THR A 32 4.06 -5.81 -18.61
N GLY A 33 5.29 -6.20 -18.97
CA GLY A 33 5.59 -6.90 -20.22
C GLY A 33 5.41 -6.04 -21.47
N HIS A 34 5.35 -4.70 -21.35
CA HIS A 34 5.30 -3.80 -22.49
C HIS A 34 6.52 -3.98 -23.39
N THR A 35 7.72 -4.15 -22.84
CA THR A 35 8.95 -4.28 -23.65
C THR A 35 8.98 -5.53 -24.53
N ILE A 36 8.17 -6.54 -24.21
CA ILE A 36 7.99 -7.74 -25.03
C ILE A 36 6.87 -7.53 -26.05
N ALA A 37 5.71 -7.00 -25.63
CA ALA A 37 4.53 -6.87 -26.49
C ALA A 37 4.35 -5.47 -27.10
N TRP A 38 5.39 -4.62 -27.07
CA TRP A 38 5.33 -3.20 -27.45
C TRP A 38 4.67 -2.98 -28.81
N ARG A 39 4.95 -3.86 -29.77
CA ARG A 39 4.38 -3.76 -31.12
C ARG A 39 2.86 -3.92 -31.09
N ASN A 40 2.36 -4.95 -30.39
CA ASN A 40 0.93 -5.21 -30.28
C ASN A 40 0.23 -4.07 -29.53
N ASP A 41 0.85 -3.57 -28.45
CA ASP A 41 0.33 -2.44 -27.68
C ASP A 41 0.20 -1.20 -28.59
N LEU A 42 1.24 -0.83 -29.34
CA LEU A 42 1.21 0.33 -30.23
C LEU A 42 0.30 0.14 -31.46
N GLU A 43 0.18 -1.08 -31.98
CA GLU A 43 -0.76 -1.40 -33.07
C GLU A 43 -2.21 -1.27 -32.60
N SER A 44 -2.52 -1.65 -31.35
CA SER A 44 -3.86 -1.47 -30.77
C SER A 44 -4.22 0.01 -30.59
N ILE A 45 -3.28 0.85 -30.17
CA ILE A 45 -3.47 2.32 -30.10
C ILE A 45 -3.81 2.87 -31.49
N ALA A 46 -3.06 2.48 -32.51
CA ALA A 46 -3.31 2.93 -33.87
C ALA A 46 -4.64 2.40 -34.43
N ALA A 47 -5.04 1.18 -34.08
CA ALA A 47 -6.32 0.58 -34.48
C ALA A 47 -7.51 1.33 -33.86
N ALA A 48 -7.37 1.86 -32.65
CA ALA A 48 -8.36 2.73 -32.02
C ALA A 48 -8.47 4.13 -32.68
N GLY A 49 -7.58 4.44 -33.63
CA GLY A 49 -7.56 5.73 -34.33
C GLY A 49 -6.84 6.86 -33.59
N VAL A 50 -6.09 6.53 -32.53
CA VAL A 50 -5.26 7.51 -31.81
C VAL A 50 -4.00 7.81 -32.61
N GLN A 51 -3.75 9.11 -32.84
CA GLN A 51 -2.65 9.59 -33.69
C GLN A 51 -1.45 10.11 -32.89
N THR A 52 -1.61 10.34 -31.59
CA THR A 52 -0.54 10.86 -30.72
C THR A 52 -0.21 9.86 -29.63
N VAL A 53 1.08 9.55 -29.47
CA VAL A 53 1.58 8.67 -28.41
C VAL A 53 2.61 9.42 -27.58
N ARG A 54 2.40 9.44 -26.28
CA ARG A 54 3.41 9.86 -25.31
C ARG A 54 4.24 8.63 -24.93
N TYR A 55 5.50 8.61 -25.35
CA TYR A 55 6.37 7.44 -25.25
C TYR A 55 7.69 7.77 -24.53
N PRO A 56 8.05 7.06 -23.47
CA PRO A 56 9.25 7.36 -22.71
C PRO A 56 10.51 6.76 -23.33
N ILE A 57 11.61 7.52 -23.32
CA ILE A 57 12.93 6.98 -23.60
C ILE A 57 13.53 6.49 -22.28
N ARG A 58 13.84 5.19 -22.23
CA ARG A 58 14.35 4.51 -21.05
C ARG A 58 15.85 4.80 -20.88
N TRP A 59 16.20 6.04 -20.50
CA TRP A 59 17.60 6.50 -20.43
C TRP A 59 18.50 5.54 -19.64
N HIS A 60 18.01 5.03 -18.52
CA HIS A 60 18.69 4.03 -17.71
C HIS A 60 19.01 2.69 -18.43
N ARG A 61 18.26 2.32 -19.46
CA ARG A 61 18.56 1.17 -20.34
C ARG A 61 19.43 1.55 -21.54
N VAL A 62 19.28 2.78 -22.05
CA VAL A 62 20.05 3.30 -23.20
C VAL A 62 21.50 3.58 -22.84
N GLU A 63 21.75 4.29 -21.74
CA GLU A 63 23.10 4.66 -21.30
C GLU A 63 23.54 3.82 -20.09
N ARG A 64 23.71 2.51 -20.26
CA ARG A 64 24.11 1.60 -19.16
C ARG A 64 25.51 1.89 -18.62
N ARG A 65 26.34 2.58 -19.40
CA ARG A 65 27.68 3.05 -19.01
C ARG A 65 27.83 4.51 -19.45
N PRO A 66 28.49 5.38 -18.67
CA PRO A 66 28.64 6.79 -19.02
C PRO A 66 29.20 6.99 -20.43
N GLY A 67 28.50 7.75 -21.26
CA GLY A 67 28.88 8.09 -22.64
C GLY A 67 28.71 6.97 -23.67
N HIS A 68 28.21 5.80 -23.29
CA HIS A 68 27.97 4.67 -24.20
C HIS A 68 26.47 4.41 -24.34
N TYR A 69 25.94 4.69 -25.53
CA TYR A 69 24.51 4.57 -25.83
C TYR A 69 24.20 3.31 -26.64
N ASP A 70 23.28 2.49 -26.14
CA ASP A 70 22.63 1.40 -26.86
C ASP A 70 21.19 1.81 -27.21
N TRP A 71 20.98 2.14 -28.47
CA TRP A 71 19.70 2.64 -28.98
C TRP A 71 18.79 1.54 -29.52
N GLY A 72 19.22 0.28 -29.52
CA GLY A 72 18.59 -0.77 -30.33
C GLY A 72 17.11 -1.04 -30.01
N GLU A 73 16.66 -0.81 -28.78
CA GLU A 73 15.23 -0.88 -28.44
C GLU A 73 14.48 0.40 -28.80
N THR A 74 15.02 1.56 -28.41
CA THR A 74 14.41 2.87 -28.69
C THR A 74 14.24 3.12 -30.18
N ASP A 75 15.24 2.76 -31.01
CA ASP A 75 15.15 2.86 -32.46
C ASP A 75 14.01 2.03 -33.02
N ARG A 76 13.90 0.75 -32.62
CA ARG A 76 12.85 -0.14 -33.10
C ARG A 76 11.46 0.43 -32.86
N VAL A 77 11.24 1.04 -31.70
CA VAL A 77 9.95 1.61 -31.33
C VAL A 77 9.71 2.96 -32.02
N LEU A 78 10.65 3.90 -31.93
CA LEU A 78 10.48 5.24 -32.48
C LEU A 78 10.44 5.24 -34.02
N GLU A 79 11.21 4.39 -34.68
CA GLU A 79 11.14 4.21 -36.14
C GLU A 79 9.80 3.59 -36.55
N PHE A 80 9.26 2.65 -35.76
CA PHE A 80 7.93 2.09 -36.02
C PHE A 80 6.83 3.16 -35.94
N LEU A 81 6.86 4.00 -34.90
CA LEU A 81 5.93 5.11 -34.75
C LEU A 81 6.11 6.15 -35.87
N HIS A 82 7.35 6.51 -36.20
CA HIS A 82 7.67 7.48 -37.25
C HIS A 82 7.22 7.02 -38.64
N ALA A 83 7.49 5.75 -39.00
CA ALA A 83 7.11 5.18 -40.29
C ALA A 83 5.59 5.15 -40.52
N ARG A 84 4.81 5.13 -39.43
CA ARG A 84 3.34 5.18 -39.45
C ARG A 84 2.78 6.61 -39.41
N GLY A 85 3.64 7.61 -39.27
CA GLY A 85 3.24 9.01 -39.14
C GLY A 85 2.56 9.33 -37.81
N THR A 86 2.76 8.51 -36.77
CA THR A 86 2.28 8.80 -35.41
C THR A 86 3.01 10.02 -34.85
N ASP A 87 2.27 10.98 -34.28
CA ASP A 87 2.87 12.09 -33.54
C ASP A 87 3.38 11.57 -32.19
N VAL A 88 4.65 11.77 -31.89
CA VAL A 88 5.26 11.24 -30.67
C VAL A 88 5.65 12.39 -29.76
N ILE A 89 5.20 12.34 -28.52
CA ILE A 89 5.69 13.17 -27.42
C ILE A 89 6.68 12.29 -26.65
N VAL A 90 7.98 12.53 -26.83
CA VAL A 90 8.99 11.71 -26.13
C VAL A 90 9.26 12.26 -24.74
N ASP A 91 9.18 11.41 -23.72
CA ASP A 91 9.68 11.77 -22.38
C ASP A 91 11.17 11.38 -22.30
N LEU A 92 12.05 12.37 -22.16
CA LEU A 92 13.49 12.12 -22.06
C LEU A 92 13.86 11.53 -20.70
N LEU A 93 13.21 12.00 -19.64
CA LEU A 93 13.37 11.51 -18.28
C LEU A 93 11.99 11.36 -17.65
N HIS A 94 11.56 10.12 -17.49
CA HIS A 94 10.31 9.78 -16.84
C HIS A 94 10.59 9.45 -15.36
N HIS A 95 10.29 10.37 -14.44
CA HIS A 95 10.64 10.28 -13.01
C HIS A 95 12.12 9.90 -12.76
N THR A 96 12.38 8.82 -12.03
CA THR A 96 13.70 8.33 -11.63
C THR A 96 14.40 7.48 -12.70
N SER A 97 13.98 7.54 -13.97
CA SER A 97 14.55 6.80 -15.11
C SER A 97 15.94 7.25 -15.58
N TYR A 98 16.76 7.77 -14.67
CA TYR A 98 18.18 8.06 -14.88
C TYR A 98 19.05 6.80 -14.76
N PRO A 99 20.23 6.74 -15.41
CA PRO A 99 21.11 5.58 -15.35
C PRO A 99 21.61 5.21 -13.96
N ARG A 100 21.70 3.91 -13.71
CA ARG A 100 22.14 3.33 -12.42
C ARG A 100 23.52 3.78 -11.95
N TRP A 101 24.40 4.18 -12.86
CA TRP A 101 25.74 4.68 -12.52
C TRP A 101 25.72 6.11 -11.97
N LEU A 102 24.58 6.82 -12.05
CA LEU A 102 24.27 7.98 -11.21
C LEU A 102 23.76 7.47 -9.86
N ASP A 103 24.69 6.94 -9.07
CA ASP A 103 24.43 6.20 -7.83
C ASP A 103 23.80 7.04 -6.71
N ASP A 104 24.00 8.35 -6.71
CA ASP A 104 23.33 9.33 -5.82
C ASP A 104 22.16 10.06 -6.52
N GLY A 105 21.68 9.53 -7.65
CA GLY A 105 20.51 10.01 -8.38
C GLY A 105 20.54 11.51 -8.68
N PHE A 106 19.49 12.23 -8.29
CA PHE A 106 19.39 13.68 -8.48
C PHE A 106 20.35 14.51 -7.61
N ARG A 107 20.98 13.93 -6.59
CA ARG A 107 22.02 14.60 -5.80
C ARG A 107 23.39 14.50 -6.48
N ASP A 108 23.56 13.56 -7.39
CA ASP A 108 24.82 13.32 -8.08
C ASP A 108 25.27 14.54 -8.89
N ALA A 109 26.47 15.05 -8.60
CA ALA A 109 27.05 16.19 -9.31
C ALA A 109 27.28 15.91 -10.81
N ARG A 110 27.34 14.64 -11.21
CA ARG A 110 27.46 14.21 -12.61
C ARG A 110 26.13 14.29 -13.36
N PHE A 111 24.99 14.40 -12.67
CA PHE A 111 23.65 14.39 -13.28
C PHE A 111 23.55 15.44 -14.39
N ARG A 112 23.84 16.72 -14.08
CA ARG A 112 23.70 17.84 -15.01
C ARG A 112 24.42 17.62 -16.34
N GLY A 113 25.72 17.35 -16.27
CA GLY A 113 26.53 17.13 -17.48
C GLY A 113 26.11 15.88 -18.25
N SER A 114 25.60 14.86 -17.56
CA SER A 114 25.18 13.61 -18.18
C SER A 114 23.82 13.73 -18.87
N TYR A 115 22.86 14.36 -18.21
CA TYR A 115 21.55 14.64 -18.76
C TYR A 115 21.65 15.52 -20.01
N LEU A 116 22.51 16.56 -19.99
CA LEU A 116 22.74 17.40 -21.17
C LEU A 116 23.28 16.60 -22.37
N ARG A 117 24.30 15.74 -22.15
CA ARG A 117 24.84 14.88 -23.22
C ARG A 117 23.79 13.92 -23.76
N PHE A 118 22.99 13.32 -22.89
CA PHE A 118 21.92 12.41 -23.29
C PHE A 118 20.83 13.15 -24.09
N ALA A 119 20.37 14.30 -23.61
CA ALA A 119 19.38 15.12 -24.30
C ALA A 119 19.87 15.56 -25.68
N GLU A 120 21.12 15.99 -25.81
CA GLU A 120 21.74 16.28 -27.11
C GLU A 120 21.78 15.05 -28.02
N ALA A 121 22.18 13.89 -27.49
CA ALA A 121 22.25 12.65 -28.26
C ALA A 121 20.87 12.23 -28.79
N VAL A 122 19.80 12.36 -28.00
CA VAL A 122 18.41 12.12 -28.43
C VAL A 122 18.02 13.08 -29.55
N ALA A 123 18.22 14.39 -29.38
CA ALA A 123 17.84 15.40 -30.38
C ALA A 123 18.56 15.20 -31.72
N ARG A 124 19.85 14.86 -31.69
CA ARG A 124 20.64 14.56 -32.90
C ARG A 124 20.21 13.26 -33.57
N ARG A 125 19.84 12.25 -32.79
CA ARG A 125 19.44 10.94 -33.30
C ARG A 125 18.06 10.95 -33.93
N TYR A 126 17.11 11.70 -33.36
CA TYR A 126 15.73 11.76 -33.83
C TYR A 126 15.34 13.19 -34.24
N PRO A 127 15.94 13.75 -35.31
CA PRO A 127 15.74 15.14 -35.70
C PRO A 127 14.33 15.45 -36.25
N TRP A 128 13.50 14.42 -36.41
CA TRP A 128 12.12 14.50 -36.89
C TRP A 128 11.10 14.69 -35.76
N LEU A 129 11.51 14.61 -34.50
CA LEU A 129 10.63 14.80 -33.35
C LEU A 129 9.98 16.19 -33.37
N ARG A 130 8.66 16.23 -33.10
CA ARG A 130 7.86 17.46 -33.11
C ARG A 130 7.43 17.91 -31.72
N SER A 131 7.43 17.00 -30.76
CA SER A 131 6.99 17.25 -29.40
C SER A 131 7.85 16.43 -28.43
N TYR A 132 8.15 16.98 -27.25
CA TYR A 132 8.98 16.32 -26.25
C TYR A 132 8.65 16.86 -24.85
N THR A 133 8.99 16.04 -23.85
CA THR A 133 9.01 16.40 -22.43
C THR A 133 10.46 16.24 -21.96
N LEU A 134 11.08 17.30 -21.44
CA LEU A 134 12.45 17.18 -20.89
C LEU A 134 12.44 16.27 -19.65
N PHE A 135 11.49 16.48 -18.75
CA PHE A 135 11.33 15.72 -17.52
C PHE A 135 9.83 15.61 -17.21
N ASN A 136 9.31 14.39 -17.07
CA ASN A 136 7.97 14.13 -16.52
C ASN A 136 7.88 14.49 -15.03
N GLU A 137 6.87 15.28 -14.67
CA GLU A 137 6.56 15.72 -13.30
C GLU A 137 7.81 16.12 -12.48
N PRO A 138 8.58 17.13 -12.90
CA PRO A 138 9.75 17.56 -12.17
C PRO A 138 9.37 18.06 -10.76
N PHE A 139 8.21 18.69 -10.55
CA PHE A 139 7.78 19.06 -9.20
C PHE A 139 7.48 17.82 -8.36
N ALA A 140 6.59 16.94 -8.80
CA ALA A 140 6.24 15.76 -8.00
C ALA A 140 7.45 14.86 -7.75
N THR A 141 8.28 14.61 -8.77
CA THR A 141 9.49 13.78 -8.63
C THR A 141 10.48 14.37 -7.63
N LEU A 142 10.80 15.66 -7.74
CA LEU A 142 11.74 16.31 -6.82
C LEU A 142 11.15 16.49 -5.42
N PHE A 143 9.83 16.60 -5.30
CA PHE A 143 9.15 16.62 -4.02
C PHE A 143 9.20 15.24 -3.34
N LEU A 144 8.91 14.15 -4.05
CA LEU A 144 8.97 12.78 -3.53
C LEU A 144 10.40 12.32 -3.21
N THR A 145 11.39 12.74 -4.00
CA THR A 145 12.80 12.41 -3.79
C THR A 145 13.52 13.33 -2.81
N GLY A 146 13.04 14.58 -2.69
CA GLY A 146 13.73 15.69 -2.04
C GLY A 146 13.09 16.20 -0.75
N HIS A 147 11.76 16.12 -0.66
CA HIS A 147 10.98 16.60 0.49
C HIS A 147 10.45 15.45 1.34
N GLU A 148 9.74 14.50 0.71
CA GLU A 148 9.05 13.40 1.38
C GLU A 148 9.94 12.17 1.62
N ALA A 149 11.11 12.11 0.98
CA ALA A 149 12.04 10.99 1.10
C ALA A 149 11.43 9.63 0.75
N LEU A 150 10.50 9.61 -0.21
CA LEU A 150 9.84 8.39 -0.69
C LEU A 150 10.62 7.71 -1.81
N TRP A 151 11.32 8.48 -2.63
CA TRP A 151 12.13 7.99 -3.75
C TRP A 151 13.62 8.34 -3.56
N PRO A 152 14.55 7.57 -4.17
CA PRO A 152 15.98 7.89 -4.10
C PRO A 152 16.27 9.27 -4.72
N PRO A 153 17.19 10.07 -4.17
CA PRO A 153 18.18 9.72 -3.13
C PRO A 153 17.68 9.94 -1.69
N TYR A 154 16.37 9.94 -1.46
CA TYR A 154 15.73 9.99 -0.14
C TYR A 154 16.12 11.22 0.68
N ASP A 155 16.24 12.36 0.00
CA ASP A 155 16.42 13.64 0.67
C ASP A 155 15.14 14.06 1.40
N ARG A 156 15.26 14.99 2.36
CA ARG A 156 14.16 15.35 3.25
C ARG A 156 13.99 16.85 3.41
N GLY A 157 12.74 17.27 3.57
CA GLY A 157 12.38 18.64 3.91
C GLY A 157 12.62 19.63 2.77
N ILE A 158 12.35 20.91 3.04
CA ILE A 158 12.40 21.96 2.04
C ILE A 158 13.84 22.23 1.55
N GLU A 159 14.83 22.04 2.42
CA GLU A 159 16.26 22.15 2.08
C GLU A 159 16.72 21.01 1.17
N GLY A 160 16.20 19.79 1.37
CA GLY A 160 16.42 18.66 0.47
C GLY A 160 15.84 18.94 -0.91
N PHE A 161 14.59 19.40 -0.96
CA PHE A 161 13.92 19.78 -2.20
C PHE A 161 14.66 20.91 -2.94
N ALA A 162 15.08 21.96 -2.23
CA ALA A 162 15.84 23.08 -2.79
C ALA A 162 17.19 22.62 -3.37
N ARG A 163 17.88 21.72 -2.67
CA ARG A 163 19.15 21.15 -3.12
C ARG A 163 19.01 20.30 -4.38
N LEU A 164 17.97 19.46 -4.48
CA LEU A 164 17.75 18.68 -5.69
C LEU A 164 17.36 19.58 -6.87
N ALA A 165 16.47 20.56 -6.65
CA ALA A 165 16.12 21.56 -7.66
C ALA A 165 17.35 22.35 -8.15
N ALA A 166 18.29 22.67 -7.25
CA ALA A 166 19.55 23.34 -7.57
C ALA A 166 20.45 22.57 -8.53
N ASN A 167 20.39 21.22 -8.50
CA ASN A 167 21.15 20.38 -9.42
C ASN A 167 20.38 20.11 -10.73
N VAL A 168 19.07 19.92 -10.63
CA VAL A 168 18.22 19.44 -11.74
C VAL A 168 17.75 20.58 -12.66
N LEU A 169 17.24 21.70 -12.13
CA LEU A 169 16.67 22.76 -12.98
C LEU A 169 17.70 23.39 -13.94
N PRO A 170 18.97 23.63 -13.54
CA PRO A 170 19.98 24.08 -14.49
C PRO A 170 20.22 23.07 -15.63
N ALA A 171 20.16 21.76 -15.35
CA ALA A 171 20.30 20.73 -16.37
C ALA A 171 19.14 20.76 -17.38
N ILE A 172 17.90 20.95 -16.89
CA ILE A 172 16.71 21.11 -17.74
C ILE A 172 16.82 22.38 -18.60
N SER A 173 17.26 23.50 -18.00
CA SER A 173 17.44 24.77 -18.72
C SER A 173 18.49 24.66 -19.84
N GLU A 174 19.63 24.02 -19.57
CA GLU A 174 20.66 23.77 -20.59
C GLU A 174 20.16 22.83 -21.70
N ALA A 175 19.45 21.77 -21.33
CA ALA A 175 18.82 20.87 -22.30
C ALA A 175 17.77 21.61 -23.16
N SER A 176 16.98 22.50 -22.57
CA SER A 176 16.00 23.33 -23.29
C SER A 176 16.65 24.27 -24.30
N ALA A 177 17.77 24.90 -23.94
CA ALA A 177 18.55 25.73 -24.86
C ALA A 177 19.12 24.88 -26.02
N CYS A 178 19.74 23.75 -25.70
CA CYS A 178 20.26 22.80 -26.69
C CYS A 178 19.18 22.31 -27.66
N TRP A 179 18.00 21.94 -27.16
CA TRP A 179 16.87 21.50 -27.98
C TRP A 179 16.27 22.63 -28.82
N SER A 180 16.25 23.85 -28.30
CA SER A 180 15.79 25.03 -29.07
C SER A 180 16.70 25.34 -30.24
N GLU A 181 18.01 25.05 -30.13
CA GLU A 181 18.96 25.20 -31.23
C GLU A 181 18.87 24.04 -32.24
N LEU A 182 18.83 22.80 -31.76
CA LEU A 182 18.85 21.61 -32.62
C LEU A 182 17.50 21.36 -33.30
N LEU A 183 16.40 21.58 -32.58
CA LEU A 183 15.02 21.31 -33.01
C LEU A 183 14.13 22.54 -32.76
N PRO A 184 14.38 23.69 -33.43
CA PRO A 184 13.70 24.96 -33.14
C PRO A 184 12.18 24.90 -33.32
N ARG A 185 11.68 23.95 -34.13
CA ARG A 185 10.24 23.75 -34.37
C ARG A 185 9.59 22.71 -33.47
N ALA A 186 10.37 21.93 -32.71
CA ALA A 186 9.82 21.01 -31.75
C ALA A 186 9.19 21.78 -30.59
N ARG A 187 8.10 21.24 -30.02
CA ARG A 187 7.35 21.84 -28.92
C ARG A 187 7.68 21.12 -27.63
N HIS A 188 8.07 21.89 -26.61
CA HIS A 188 8.21 21.35 -25.27
C HIS A 188 6.85 21.33 -24.57
N VAL A 189 6.46 20.15 -24.08
CA VAL A 189 5.33 19.95 -23.17
C VAL A 189 5.90 19.84 -21.76
N TRP A 190 5.60 20.81 -20.90
CA TRP A 190 5.97 20.73 -19.48
C TRP A 190 4.91 19.93 -18.74
N VAL A 191 5.21 18.71 -18.30
CA VAL A 191 4.24 17.82 -17.65
C VAL A 191 4.44 17.86 -16.14
N ASP A 192 3.37 18.15 -15.38
CA ASP A 192 3.42 18.13 -13.91
C ASP A 192 2.03 17.94 -13.27
N THR A 193 2.02 17.69 -11.97
CA THR A 193 0.77 17.49 -11.22
C THR A 193 -0.13 18.72 -11.25
N CYS A 194 -1.42 18.49 -11.52
CA CYS A 194 -2.46 19.52 -11.55
C CYS A 194 -3.30 19.47 -10.28
N GLU A 195 -2.73 19.93 -9.17
CA GLU A 195 -3.38 19.87 -7.85
C GLU A 195 -4.37 21.03 -7.63
N HIS A 196 -5.23 20.91 -6.61
CA HIS A 196 -6.00 22.01 -6.01
C HIS A 196 -6.15 21.84 -4.51
N HIS A 197 -5.99 22.91 -3.74
CA HIS A 197 -6.06 22.86 -2.29
C HIS A 197 -7.07 23.88 -1.77
N ALA A 198 -7.99 23.45 -0.92
CA ALA A 198 -8.95 24.32 -0.25
C ALA A 198 -9.06 23.93 1.24
N GLY A 199 -9.50 24.85 2.09
CA GLY A 199 -9.70 24.52 3.49
C GLY A 199 -10.63 25.47 4.23
N THR A 200 -11.02 25.09 5.45
CA THR A 200 -11.82 25.95 6.33
C THR A 200 -11.04 27.21 6.74
N PRO A 201 -11.72 28.34 7.04
CA PRO A 201 -11.05 29.58 7.45
C PRO A 201 -10.08 29.38 8.63
N GLY A 202 -8.97 30.14 8.64
CA GLY A 202 -7.91 30.03 9.64
C GLY A 202 -6.72 29.21 9.12
N GLY A 203 -6.08 28.43 10.01
CA GLY A 203 -4.89 27.64 9.70
C GLY A 203 -5.02 26.70 8.48
N PRO A 204 -6.14 25.97 8.29
CA PRO A 204 -6.32 25.11 7.11
C PRO A 204 -6.32 25.89 5.79
N ALA A 205 -6.95 27.06 5.73
CA ALA A 205 -6.92 27.93 4.55
C ALA A 205 -5.51 28.50 4.28
N GLU A 206 -4.76 28.84 5.33
CA GLU A 206 -3.36 29.29 5.19
C GLU A 206 -2.47 28.16 4.64
N TYR A 207 -2.65 26.93 5.11
CA TYR A 207 -1.95 25.77 4.57
C TYR A 207 -2.35 25.47 3.12
N ALA A 208 -3.64 25.56 2.79
CA ALA A 208 -4.13 25.41 1.43
C ALA A 208 -3.52 26.45 0.47
N ALA A 209 -3.38 27.71 0.93
CA ALA A 209 -2.71 28.76 0.16
C ALA A 209 -1.23 28.43 -0.07
N LEU A 210 -0.53 27.89 0.94
CA LEU A 210 0.85 27.43 0.83
C LEU A 210 0.99 26.25 -0.14
N ALA A 211 0.09 25.26 -0.11
CA ALA A 211 0.12 24.12 -1.03
C ALA A 211 -0.21 24.53 -2.49
N ASN A 212 -1.18 25.42 -2.70
CA ASN A 212 -1.46 26.00 -4.01
C ASN A 212 -0.30 26.85 -4.56
N ASP A 213 0.49 27.46 -3.68
CA ASP A 213 1.71 28.15 -4.09
C ASP A 213 2.81 27.16 -4.49
N ARG A 214 2.98 26.10 -3.69
CA ARG A 214 3.98 25.05 -3.87
C ARG A 214 3.88 24.37 -5.23
N ARG A 215 2.68 23.94 -5.66
CA ARG A 215 2.48 23.23 -6.94
C ARG A 215 2.93 24.02 -8.18
N HIS A 216 3.10 25.33 -8.07
CA HIS A 216 3.54 26.19 -9.18
C HIS A 216 5.03 26.52 -9.14
N VAL A 217 5.73 26.21 -8.03
CA VAL A 217 7.05 26.78 -7.73
C VAL A 217 8.12 26.49 -8.80
N LEU A 218 8.19 25.27 -9.32
CA LEU A 218 9.21 24.91 -10.31
C LEU A 218 8.88 25.49 -11.69
N LEU A 219 7.62 25.41 -12.13
CA LEU A 219 7.18 25.97 -13.40
C LEU A 219 7.37 27.49 -13.43
N ASP A 220 7.03 28.18 -12.34
CA ASP A 220 7.25 29.62 -12.18
C ASP A 220 8.75 29.98 -12.24
N LEU A 221 9.62 29.19 -11.61
CA LEU A 221 11.07 29.42 -11.64
C LEU A 221 11.64 29.31 -13.05
N VAL A 222 11.22 28.30 -13.82
CA VAL A 222 11.75 28.09 -15.17
C VAL A 222 11.16 29.04 -16.21
N LEU A 223 9.94 29.54 -15.99
CA LEU A 223 9.31 30.58 -16.83
C LEU A 223 9.69 32.00 -16.41
N GLY A 224 10.28 32.19 -15.24
CA GLY A 224 10.53 33.52 -14.68
C GLY A 224 9.23 34.25 -14.29
N HIS A 225 8.20 33.51 -13.90
CA HIS A 225 6.84 34.02 -13.71
C HIS A 225 6.47 34.19 -12.22
N GLN A 226 5.95 35.36 -11.83
CA GLN A 226 5.49 35.67 -10.46
C GLN A 226 6.46 35.22 -9.36
N LEU A 227 7.71 35.67 -9.41
CA LEU A 227 8.76 35.25 -8.46
C LEU A 227 8.84 36.17 -7.21
N GLU A 228 7.73 36.76 -6.79
CA GLU A 228 7.69 37.64 -5.63
C GLU A 228 7.88 36.85 -4.33
N ALA A 229 8.86 37.26 -3.50
CA ALA A 229 9.15 36.64 -2.20
C ALA A 229 8.04 36.85 -1.14
N THR A 230 6.89 37.40 -1.51
CA THR A 230 5.67 37.46 -0.66
C THR A 230 4.83 36.19 -0.76
N ARG A 231 5.13 35.32 -1.72
CA ARG A 231 4.42 34.05 -1.95
C ARG A 231 4.71 33.04 -0.82
N PRO A 232 3.69 32.37 -0.23
CA PRO A 232 3.84 31.63 1.04
C PRO A 232 4.83 30.46 1.01
N PHE A 233 4.90 29.70 -0.07
CA PHE A 233 5.83 28.60 -0.25
C PHE A 233 7.12 29.05 -0.90
N LEU A 234 7.06 29.84 -1.98
CA LEU A 234 8.24 30.31 -2.71
C LEU A 234 9.22 31.03 -1.77
N SER A 235 8.73 31.90 -0.89
CA SER A 235 9.58 32.60 0.10
C SER A 235 10.39 31.64 0.98
N ARG A 236 9.76 30.55 1.46
CA ARG A 236 10.41 29.50 2.26
C ARG A 236 11.38 28.69 1.42
N PHE A 237 11.01 28.38 0.18
CA PHE A 237 11.85 27.62 -0.74
C PHE A 237 13.13 28.38 -1.11
N LEU A 238 13.02 29.68 -1.37
CA LEU A 238 14.18 30.54 -1.61
C LEU A 238 15.06 30.64 -0.35
N ALA A 239 14.47 30.81 0.83
CA ALA A 239 15.22 30.84 2.09
C ALA A 239 15.95 29.52 2.40
N ALA A 240 15.47 28.39 1.86
CA ALA A 240 16.06 27.07 2.00
C ALA A 240 17.25 26.80 1.04
N GLY A 241 17.71 27.81 0.28
CA GLY A 241 18.88 27.71 -0.59
C GLY A 241 18.59 27.73 -2.10
N ALA A 242 17.34 27.97 -2.51
CA ALA A 242 16.94 28.02 -3.91
C ALA A 242 17.08 29.42 -4.56
N GLU A 243 17.55 30.43 -3.84
CA GLU A 243 17.63 31.83 -4.30
C GLU A 243 18.45 32.01 -5.58
N HIS A 244 19.48 31.19 -5.77
CA HIS A 244 20.36 31.24 -6.92
C HIS A 244 19.70 30.75 -8.22
N LEU A 245 18.52 30.12 -8.16
CA LEU A 245 17.77 29.67 -9.33
C LEU A 245 16.97 30.79 -9.99
N VAL A 246 16.61 31.83 -9.25
CA VAL A 246 15.79 32.94 -9.73
C VAL A 246 16.49 33.65 -10.90
N GLY A 247 15.84 33.64 -12.06
CA GLY A 247 16.34 34.28 -13.28
C GLY A 247 17.53 33.56 -13.95
N ARG A 248 17.89 32.35 -13.52
CA ARG A 248 19.06 31.61 -14.05
C ARG A 248 18.75 30.31 -14.77
N VAL A 249 17.50 29.86 -14.76
CA VAL A 249 17.08 28.57 -15.34
C VAL A 249 15.96 28.71 -16.38
N PRO A 250 16.06 29.63 -17.37
CA PRO A 250 15.01 29.79 -18.36
C PRO A 250 14.79 28.48 -19.14
N VAL A 251 13.53 28.07 -19.27
CA VAL A 251 13.11 26.91 -20.08
C VAL A 251 12.05 27.38 -21.06
N ARG A 252 12.20 27.04 -22.33
CA ARG A 252 11.13 27.20 -23.31
C ARG A 252 10.04 26.18 -23.01
N VAL A 253 8.82 26.64 -22.76
CA VAL A 253 7.63 25.79 -22.62
C VAL A 253 6.61 26.24 -23.65
N ASP A 254 6.15 25.33 -24.50
CA ASP A 254 5.17 25.61 -25.55
C ASP A 254 3.75 25.16 -25.16
N VAL A 255 3.64 24.13 -24.31
CA VAL A 255 2.39 23.59 -23.78
C VAL A 255 2.58 23.20 -22.31
N VAL A 256 1.61 23.52 -21.46
CA VAL A 256 1.57 23.07 -20.06
C VAL A 256 0.71 21.81 -19.96
N GLY A 257 1.36 20.68 -19.71
CA GLY A 257 0.76 19.40 -19.36
C GLY A 257 0.27 19.40 -17.92
N LEU A 258 -0.95 18.89 -17.71
CA LEU A 258 -1.67 18.81 -16.46
C LEU A 258 -1.98 17.34 -16.17
N ASP A 259 -1.36 16.79 -15.13
CA ASP A 259 -1.66 15.44 -14.66
C ASP A 259 -2.72 15.53 -13.56
N TYR A 260 -3.95 15.14 -13.90
CA TYR A 260 -5.13 15.34 -13.06
C TYR A 260 -5.83 14.03 -12.76
N TYR A 261 -5.90 13.73 -11.46
CA TYR A 261 -6.55 12.56 -10.90
C TYR A 261 -7.62 12.98 -9.90
N CYS A 262 -8.50 12.05 -9.50
CA CYS A 262 -9.50 12.34 -8.47
C CYS A 262 -8.87 12.80 -7.14
N HIS A 263 -7.65 12.35 -6.83
CA HIS A 263 -6.89 12.71 -5.64
C HIS A 263 -6.01 13.96 -5.82
N SER A 264 -6.08 14.65 -6.97
CA SER A 264 -5.38 15.93 -7.18
C SER A 264 -6.04 17.08 -6.42
N GLU A 265 -7.30 16.95 -6.00
CA GLU A 265 -8.00 17.96 -5.22
C GLU A 265 -8.05 17.61 -3.75
N TRP A 266 -7.57 18.52 -2.90
CA TRP A 266 -7.38 18.37 -1.46
C TRP A 266 -8.25 19.33 -0.67
N TRP A 267 -8.75 18.83 0.46
CA TRP A 267 -9.46 19.61 1.46
C TRP A 267 -8.77 19.55 2.81
N TYR A 268 -8.65 20.68 3.48
CA TYR A 268 -8.08 20.80 4.81
C TYR A 268 -9.11 21.36 5.79
N ASP A 269 -9.28 20.71 6.93
CA ASP A 269 -10.04 21.23 8.04
C ASP A 269 -9.39 20.84 9.37
N GLU A 270 -10.08 21.09 10.48
CA GLU A 270 -9.57 20.79 11.83
C GLU A 270 -9.28 19.28 12.04
N SER A 271 -9.90 18.41 11.24
CA SER A 271 -9.73 16.95 11.31
C SER A 271 -8.52 16.44 10.51
N GLY A 272 -7.94 17.28 9.64
CA GLY A 272 -6.75 16.97 8.84
C GLY A 272 -6.93 17.26 7.36
N SER A 273 -6.16 16.54 6.54
CA SER A 273 -6.21 16.62 5.07
C SER A 273 -6.99 15.46 4.48
N MET A 274 -7.78 15.73 3.44
CA MET A 274 -8.55 14.72 2.71
C MET A 274 -8.37 14.89 1.21
N ALA A 275 -8.04 13.79 0.54
CA ALA A 275 -8.07 13.63 -0.90
C ALA A 275 -8.71 12.27 -1.24
N PRO A 276 -9.66 12.19 -2.18
CA PRO A 276 -10.27 13.29 -2.94
C PRO A 276 -11.02 14.32 -2.07
N SER A 277 -11.01 15.59 -2.48
CA SER A 277 -11.75 16.67 -1.82
C SER A 277 -13.26 16.34 -1.76
N PRO A 278 -13.96 16.65 -0.65
CA PRO A 278 -15.41 16.54 -0.58
C PRO A 278 -16.12 17.65 -1.37
N ARG A 279 -15.35 18.66 -1.84
CA ARG A 279 -15.81 19.83 -2.57
C ARG A 279 -14.86 20.12 -3.75
N PRO A 280 -14.76 19.19 -4.72
CA PRO A 280 -13.90 19.39 -5.87
C PRO A 280 -14.45 20.51 -6.77
N VAL A 281 -13.56 21.27 -7.38
CA VAL A 281 -13.87 22.29 -8.39
C VAL A 281 -13.91 21.71 -9.80
N GLY A 282 -13.27 20.55 -10.02
CA GLY A 282 -13.22 19.84 -11.29
C GLY A 282 -12.11 20.33 -12.23
N PHE A 283 -11.66 19.43 -13.13
CA PHE A 283 -10.58 19.70 -14.08
C PHE A 283 -10.78 20.98 -14.90
N ALA A 284 -12.03 21.30 -15.30
CA ALA A 284 -12.27 22.47 -16.14
C ALA A 284 -11.84 23.79 -15.49
N ALA A 285 -12.09 23.93 -14.19
CA ALA A 285 -11.70 25.11 -13.42
C ALA A 285 -10.17 25.21 -13.25
N LEU A 286 -9.49 24.07 -13.07
CA LEU A 286 -8.03 24.04 -12.93
C LEU A 286 -7.32 24.31 -14.27
N ALA A 287 -7.78 23.70 -15.36
CA ALA A 287 -7.26 23.97 -16.69
C ALA A 287 -7.38 25.48 -17.04
N GLU A 288 -8.53 26.08 -16.71
CA GLU A 288 -8.76 27.52 -16.86
C GLU A 288 -7.83 28.37 -15.99
N GLN A 289 -7.55 27.93 -14.75
CA GLN A 289 -6.60 28.60 -13.87
C GLN A 289 -5.18 28.59 -14.45
N TYR A 290 -4.67 27.43 -14.89
CA TYR A 290 -3.33 27.31 -15.48
C TYR A 290 -3.24 28.10 -16.81
N PHE A 291 -4.25 27.99 -17.68
CA PHE A 291 -4.29 28.74 -18.94
C PHE A 291 -4.27 30.25 -18.72
N ARG A 292 -5.06 30.77 -17.78
CA ARG A 292 -5.05 32.20 -17.43
C ARG A 292 -3.75 32.63 -16.77
N ARG A 293 -3.16 31.78 -15.92
CA ARG A 293 -1.93 32.09 -15.21
C ARG A 293 -0.75 32.23 -16.16
N TYR A 294 -0.57 31.28 -17.07
CA TYR A 294 0.63 31.21 -17.91
C TYR A 294 0.43 31.77 -19.33
N GLY A 295 -0.81 31.90 -19.80
CA GLY A 295 -1.10 32.33 -21.18
C GLY A 295 -0.61 31.34 -22.25
N LEU A 296 -0.31 30.10 -21.85
CA LEU A 296 0.16 29.03 -22.71
C LEU A 296 -0.95 27.99 -22.93
N PRO A 297 -1.00 27.33 -24.10
CA PRO A 297 -1.87 26.18 -24.32
C PRO A 297 -1.67 25.10 -23.25
N VAL A 298 -2.73 24.38 -22.94
CA VAL A 298 -2.73 23.32 -21.92
C VAL A 298 -3.03 21.95 -22.53
N MET A 299 -2.65 20.88 -21.85
CA MET A 299 -2.95 19.50 -22.23
C MET A 299 -3.26 18.69 -20.97
N LEU A 300 -4.29 17.84 -21.00
CA LEU A 300 -4.49 16.82 -19.96
C LEU A 300 -3.54 15.67 -20.29
N THR A 301 -2.40 15.62 -19.62
CA THR A 301 -1.27 14.74 -19.97
C THR A 301 -1.31 13.40 -19.27
N GLU A 302 -2.01 13.31 -18.14
CA GLU A 302 -2.37 12.06 -17.48
C GLU A 302 -3.69 12.19 -16.71
N THR A 303 -4.50 11.15 -16.81
CA THR A 303 -5.60 10.87 -15.89
C THR A 303 -5.91 9.38 -15.89
N ASN A 304 -6.38 8.86 -14.76
CA ASN A 304 -6.94 7.52 -14.61
C ASN A 304 -7.72 7.41 -13.29
N ILE A 305 -8.24 6.23 -13.02
CA ILE A 305 -8.75 5.87 -11.69
C ILE A 305 -8.57 4.37 -11.44
N ARG A 306 -8.31 4.00 -10.18
CA ARG A 306 -8.43 2.61 -9.70
C ARG A 306 -9.89 2.28 -9.47
N GLY A 307 -10.39 1.26 -10.14
CA GLY A 307 -11.77 0.83 -10.01
C GLY A 307 -12.09 -0.27 -11.02
N LEU A 308 -13.36 -0.67 -11.06
CA LEU A 308 -13.85 -1.59 -12.06
C LEU A 308 -13.85 -0.93 -13.44
N PRO A 309 -13.88 -1.72 -14.53
CA PRO A 309 -14.00 -1.17 -15.88
C PRO A 309 -15.18 -0.17 -16.03
N THR A 310 -16.31 -0.43 -15.38
CA THR A 310 -17.46 0.49 -15.32
C THR A 310 -17.15 1.79 -14.58
N ASP A 311 -16.41 1.76 -13.47
CA ASP A 311 -15.98 2.97 -12.75
C ASP A 311 -15.04 3.80 -13.63
N LYS A 312 -14.08 3.16 -14.31
CA LYS A 312 -13.17 3.82 -15.26
C LYS A 312 -13.93 4.47 -16.41
N ALA A 313 -14.94 3.81 -16.97
CA ALA A 313 -15.76 4.35 -18.05
C ALA A 313 -16.54 5.60 -17.61
N SER A 314 -17.11 5.59 -16.40
CA SER A 314 -17.75 6.78 -15.82
C SER A 314 -16.73 7.90 -15.52
N TRP A 315 -15.54 7.57 -15.00
CA TRP A 315 -14.49 8.58 -14.80
C TRP A 315 -13.98 9.19 -16.11
N LEU A 316 -13.82 8.38 -17.16
CA LEU A 316 -13.51 8.83 -18.52
C LEU A 316 -14.57 9.80 -19.04
N ARG A 317 -15.85 9.44 -18.94
CA ARG A 317 -16.94 10.34 -19.33
C ARG A 317 -16.87 11.67 -18.58
N HIS A 318 -16.69 11.62 -17.26
CA HIS A 318 -16.61 12.84 -16.43
C HIS A 318 -15.46 13.75 -16.86
N THR A 319 -14.25 13.20 -17.00
CA THR A 319 -13.06 14.00 -17.35
C THR A 319 -13.12 14.53 -18.78
N LEU A 320 -13.76 13.82 -19.71
CA LEU A 320 -14.04 14.32 -21.06
C LEU A 320 -15.10 15.45 -21.07
N GLU A 321 -16.16 15.35 -20.26
CA GLU A 321 -17.11 16.46 -20.10
C GLU A 321 -16.43 17.69 -19.48
N GLN A 322 -15.49 17.49 -18.53
CA GLN A 322 -14.66 18.57 -18.01
C GLN A 322 -13.72 19.15 -19.07
N TYR A 323 -13.18 18.32 -19.97
CA TYR A 323 -12.38 18.77 -21.10
C TYR A 323 -13.21 19.66 -22.04
N GLU A 324 -14.40 19.22 -22.44
CA GLU A 324 -15.31 20.01 -23.28
C GLU A 324 -15.74 21.31 -22.60
N LEU A 325 -16.00 21.27 -21.29
CA LEU A 325 -16.34 22.45 -20.50
C LEU A 325 -15.19 23.46 -20.46
N ALA A 326 -13.94 23.02 -20.29
CA ALA A 326 -12.78 23.90 -20.36
C ALA A 326 -12.64 24.56 -21.74
N VAL A 327 -12.77 23.78 -22.81
CA VAL A 327 -12.75 24.32 -24.19
C VAL A 327 -13.88 25.34 -24.39
N ALA A 328 -15.08 25.06 -23.89
CA ALA A 328 -16.22 25.97 -23.96
C ALA A 328 -15.99 27.28 -23.16
N ARG A 329 -15.16 27.23 -22.09
CA ARG A 329 -14.71 28.41 -21.34
C ARG A 329 -13.54 29.15 -22.00
N GLY A 330 -13.12 28.74 -23.20
CA GLY A 330 -12.07 29.38 -23.98
C GLY A 330 -10.66 28.92 -23.64
N VAL A 331 -10.50 27.80 -22.93
CA VAL A 331 -9.20 27.20 -22.64
C VAL A 331 -8.66 26.53 -23.90
N ASP A 332 -7.42 26.85 -24.29
CA ASP A 332 -6.74 26.21 -25.43
C ASP A 332 -6.18 24.83 -25.04
N LEU A 333 -7.05 23.81 -24.97
CA LEU A 333 -6.69 22.43 -24.69
C LEU A 333 -6.25 21.68 -25.95
N ARG A 334 -5.06 21.06 -25.90
CA ARG A 334 -4.36 20.45 -27.06
C ARG A 334 -4.22 18.94 -27.02
N GLY A 335 -4.71 18.27 -25.99
CA GLY A 335 -4.63 16.80 -25.86
C GLY A 335 -5.36 16.29 -24.62
N TYR A 336 -5.89 15.07 -24.73
CA TYR A 336 -6.46 14.29 -23.63
C TYR A 336 -5.76 12.94 -23.55
N CYS A 337 -5.05 12.67 -22.46
CA CYS A 337 -4.33 11.41 -22.26
C CYS A 337 -4.93 10.62 -21.09
N TRP A 338 -5.48 9.45 -21.40
CA TRP A 338 -5.68 8.41 -20.38
C TRP A 338 -4.36 7.67 -20.20
N PHE A 339 -3.85 7.65 -18.98
CA PHE A 339 -2.53 7.09 -18.69
C PHE A 339 -2.63 5.91 -17.71
N PRO A 340 -2.08 4.71 -17.99
CA PRO A 340 -1.40 4.30 -19.21
C PRO A 340 -2.31 3.53 -20.18
N HIS A 341 -1.78 3.12 -21.32
CA HIS A 341 -2.48 2.26 -22.29
C HIS A 341 -2.71 0.83 -21.76
N VAL A 342 -1.75 0.29 -21.02
CA VAL A 342 -1.87 -0.99 -20.31
C VAL A 342 -1.84 -0.71 -18.81
N ASP A 343 -2.48 -1.55 -17.99
CA ASP A 343 -2.35 -1.47 -16.53
C ASP A 343 -0.89 -1.32 -16.10
N SER A 344 -0.68 -0.62 -14.99
CA SER A 344 0.65 -0.37 -14.43
C SER A 344 0.99 -1.39 -13.33
N CYS A 345 2.09 -1.18 -12.62
CA CYS A 345 2.46 -1.97 -11.45
C CYS A 345 2.93 -1.10 -10.27
N ASP A 346 2.67 -1.56 -9.05
CA ASP A 346 3.23 -1.09 -7.76
C ASP A 346 2.98 0.38 -7.36
N TRP A 347 2.27 1.18 -8.16
CA TRP A 347 1.86 2.54 -7.83
C TRP A 347 0.93 2.64 -6.62
N ASP A 348 0.35 1.54 -6.16
CA ASP A 348 -0.41 1.49 -4.90
C ASP A 348 0.49 1.74 -3.67
N SER A 349 1.80 1.61 -3.84
CA SER A 349 2.83 1.98 -2.87
C SER A 349 3.59 3.27 -3.25
N LEU A 350 3.12 4.01 -4.25
CA LEU A 350 3.87 5.09 -4.91
C LEU A 350 5.25 4.60 -5.37
N LEU A 351 5.34 3.39 -5.92
CA LEU A 351 6.61 2.80 -6.38
C LEU A 351 7.70 2.72 -5.31
N ALA A 352 7.32 2.74 -4.02
CA ALA A 352 8.26 2.52 -2.92
C ALA A 352 8.67 1.04 -2.79
N ARG A 353 8.06 0.13 -3.57
CA ARG A 353 8.40 -1.30 -3.64
C ARG A 353 8.36 -1.79 -5.08
N ALA A 354 9.08 -2.87 -5.36
CA ALA A 354 9.01 -3.59 -6.64
C ALA A 354 8.43 -4.99 -6.42
N GLY A 355 7.09 -5.07 -6.39
CA GLY A 355 6.34 -6.31 -6.14
C GLY A 355 5.73 -6.92 -7.40
N GLY A 356 5.71 -6.20 -8.52
CA GLY A 356 4.98 -6.56 -9.72
C GLY A 356 3.47 -6.61 -9.50
N ARG A 357 2.95 -5.92 -8.47
CA ARG A 357 1.51 -5.92 -8.19
C ARG A 357 0.83 -5.06 -9.25
N VAL A 358 -0.05 -5.66 -10.05
CA VAL A 358 -0.85 -4.94 -11.03
C VAL A 358 -1.63 -3.80 -10.36
N ASP A 359 -1.46 -2.60 -10.91
CA ASP A 359 -2.29 -1.44 -10.61
C ASP A 359 -3.30 -1.26 -11.75
N PRO A 360 -4.60 -1.54 -11.52
CA PRO A 360 -5.59 -1.67 -12.58
C PRO A 360 -6.08 -0.29 -13.05
N VAL A 361 -5.25 0.46 -13.76
CA VAL A 361 -5.53 1.83 -14.22
C VAL A 361 -5.53 2.00 -15.74
N GLY A 362 -5.10 0.99 -16.50
CA GLY A 362 -4.90 1.11 -17.95
C GLY A 362 -6.16 0.98 -18.79
N VAL A 363 -6.03 1.30 -20.08
CA VAL A 363 -7.04 1.06 -21.14
C VAL A 363 -7.26 -0.44 -21.34
N TYR A 364 -6.17 -1.20 -21.37
CA TYR A 364 -6.18 -2.66 -21.35
C TYR A 364 -5.81 -3.16 -19.95
N SER A 365 -6.59 -4.11 -19.44
CA SER A 365 -6.26 -4.76 -18.18
C SER A 365 -5.15 -5.77 -18.36
N LEU A 366 -4.31 -5.96 -17.34
CA LEU A 366 -3.25 -6.99 -17.37
C LEU A 366 -3.74 -8.28 -16.69
N GLY A 367 -3.74 -9.38 -17.42
CA GLY A 367 -4.05 -10.71 -16.88
C GLY A 367 -2.86 -11.36 -16.16
N ALA A 368 -3.09 -12.51 -15.53
CA ALA A 368 -2.11 -13.19 -14.66
C ALA A 368 -0.79 -13.59 -15.37
N GLU A 369 -0.82 -13.77 -16.69
CA GLU A 369 0.33 -14.13 -17.52
C GLU A 369 0.85 -12.95 -18.35
N GLY A 370 0.40 -11.73 -18.06
CA GLY A 370 0.76 -10.53 -18.83
C GLY A 370 -0.04 -10.34 -20.13
N GLN A 371 -1.12 -11.09 -20.32
CA GLN A 371 -2.04 -10.92 -21.44
C GLN A 371 -2.83 -9.61 -21.33
N ARG A 372 -3.06 -8.94 -22.45
CA ARG A 372 -3.88 -7.71 -22.52
C ARG A 372 -5.35 -8.10 -22.65
N LEU A 373 -6.13 -7.80 -21.62
CA LEU A 373 -7.54 -8.11 -21.54
C LEU A 373 -8.36 -6.87 -21.92
N ARG A 374 -9.25 -7.04 -22.89
CA ARG A 374 -10.27 -6.04 -23.23
C ARG A 374 -11.36 -6.05 -22.17
N THR A 375 -11.88 -4.87 -21.84
CA THR A 375 -12.96 -4.68 -20.88
C THR A 375 -13.99 -3.67 -21.40
N SER A 376 -15.12 -3.48 -20.72
CA SER A 376 -16.08 -2.42 -21.05
C SER A 376 -15.43 -1.03 -21.10
N PHE A 377 -14.38 -0.81 -20.32
CA PHE A 377 -13.59 0.42 -20.35
C PHE A 377 -12.82 0.58 -21.66
N THR A 378 -12.19 -0.50 -22.15
CA THR A 378 -11.48 -0.52 -23.43
C THR A 378 -12.42 -0.10 -24.56
N ASP A 379 -13.63 -0.66 -24.58
CA ASP A 379 -14.64 -0.35 -25.60
C ASP A 379 -15.12 1.10 -25.51
N ALA A 380 -15.31 1.64 -24.29
CA ALA A 380 -15.67 3.04 -24.09
C ALA A 380 -14.56 3.99 -24.57
N TRP A 381 -13.31 3.71 -24.23
CA TRP A 381 -12.15 4.50 -24.64
C TRP A 381 -11.96 4.48 -26.17
N GLU A 382 -12.04 3.30 -26.79
CA GLU A 382 -11.95 3.17 -28.26
C GLU A 382 -13.09 3.89 -28.98
N ALA A 383 -14.30 3.91 -28.40
CA ALA A 383 -15.42 4.62 -28.99
C ALA A 383 -15.17 6.13 -29.02
N VAL A 384 -14.66 6.72 -27.93
CA VAL A 384 -14.24 8.15 -27.91
C VAL A 384 -13.10 8.38 -28.88
N ALA A 385 -12.11 7.49 -28.85
CA ALA A 385 -10.98 7.55 -29.76
C ALA A 385 -11.47 7.59 -31.20
N ALA A 386 -12.47 6.78 -31.58
CA ALA A 386 -13.13 6.75 -32.89
C ALA A 386 -14.05 7.95 -33.21
N GLY A 387 -14.25 8.88 -32.26
CA GLY A 387 -15.04 10.10 -32.45
C GLY A 387 -16.48 10.04 -31.97
N LYS A 388 -16.85 9.04 -31.16
CA LYS A 388 -18.17 8.99 -30.50
C LYS A 388 -18.33 10.19 -29.55
N SER A 389 -19.54 10.74 -29.47
CA SER A 389 -19.83 11.86 -28.57
C SER A 389 -19.69 11.44 -27.10
N VAL A 390 -19.14 12.33 -26.27
CA VAL A 390 -18.98 12.11 -24.82
C VAL A 390 -20.34 11.82 -24.15
N ALA A 391 -21.40 12.50 -24.60
CA ALA A 391 -22.76 12.30 -24.06
C ALA A 391 -23.32 10.89 -24.30
N GLU A 392 -22.79 10.17 -25.30
CA GLU A 392 -23.19 8.79 -25.65
C GLU A 392 -22.37 7.72 -24.93
N LEU A 393 -21.40 8.11 -24.10
CA LEU A 393 -20.67 7.20 -23.24
C LEU A 393 -21.54 6.73 -22.07
N PRO A 394 -21.35 5.50 -21.59
CA PRO A 394 -22.11 5.02 -20.44
C PRO A 394 -21.83 5.86 -19.19
N ALA A 395 -22.86 5.99 -18.35
CA ALA A 395 -22.78 6.64 -17.05
C ALA A 395 -23.15 5.61 -15.98
N TYR A 396 -22.25 4.67 -15.73
CA TYR A 396 -22.45 3.62 -14.73
C TYR A 396 -22.32 4.18 -13.32
N ARG A 397 -23.21 3.76 -12.41
CA ARG A 397 -23.07 4.11 -10.99
C ARG A 397 -21.75 3.55 -10.44
N PHE A 398 -21.01 4.41 -9.75
CA PHE A 398 -19.77 4.00 -9.09
C PHE A 398 -20.03 2.91 -8.04
N GLN A 399 -19.08 1.99 -7.91
CA GLN A 399 -19.10 0.92 -6.92
C GLN A 399 -18.06 1.15 -5.84
N ALA A 400 -18.17 0.48 -4.70
CA ALA A 400 -17.17 0.60 -3.64
C ALA A 400 -15.80 0.06 -4.11
N PRO A 401 -14.69 0.79 -3.85
CA PRO A 401 -14.59 2.01 -3.04
C PRO A 401 -14.79 3.34 -3.80
N CYS A 402 -14.92 3.33 -5.13
CA CYS A 402 -15.09 4.52 -5.97
C CYS A 402 -16.31 5.37 -5.59
N ASP A 403 -17.42 4.76 -5.19
CA ASP A 403 -18.63 5.45 -4.73
C ASP A 403 -18.39 6.39 -3.54
N ARG A 404 -17.52 5.97 -2.61
CA ARG A 404 -17.09 6.75 -1.46
C ARG A 404 -16.03 7.76 -1.84
N GLN A 405 -15.01 7.34 -2.61
CA GLN A 405 -13.91 8.21 -3.04
C GLN A 405 -14.40 9.39 -3.89
N LEU A 406 -15.33 9.13 -4.82
CA LEU A 406 -15.84 10.12 -5.75
C LEU A 406 -17.11 10.82 -5.26
N ARG A 407 -17.51 10.63 -4.00
CA ARG A 407 -18.73 11.27 -3.44
C ARG A 407 -18.76 12.78 -3.64
N GLY A 408 -17.60 13.45 -3.49
CA GLY A 408 -17.47 14.89 -3.72
C GLY A 408 -17.67 15.30 -5.19
N PHE A 409 -17.40 14.40 -6.14
CA PHE A 409 -17.55 14.65 -7.58
C PHE A 409 -18.96 14.40 -8.11
N VAL A 410 -19.75 13.55 -7.45
CA VAL A 410 -21.13 13.21 -7.87
C VAL A 410 -22.01 14.45 -8.15
N PRO A 411 -21.96 15.55 -7.38
CA PRO A 411 -22.69 16.78 -7.71
C PRO A 411 -22.35 17.37 -9.09
N LEU A 412 -21.10 17.24 -9.57
CA LEU A 412 -20.70 17.68 -10.91
C LEU A 412 -21.31 16.82 -12.02
N MET A 413 -21.76 15.62 -11.68
CA MET A 413 -22.37 14.62 -12.57
C MET A 413 -23.90 14.51 -12.36
N ALA A 414 -24.52 15.46 -11.64
CA ALA A 414 -25.94 15.38 -11.26
C ALA A 414 -26.90 15.34 -12.46
N HIS A 415 -26.45 15.79 -13.63
CA HIS A 415 -27.23 15.82 -14.88
C HIS A 415 -27.21 14.47 -15.63
N TRP A 416 -26.47 13.47 -15.14
CA TRP A 416 -26.30 12.20 -15.84
C TRP A 416 -27.52 11.28 -15.74
N PRO A 417 -27.89 10.61 -16.84
CA PRO A 417 -28.81 9.50 -16.82
C PRO A 417 -28.07 8.23 -16.37
N TRP A 418 -27.89 8.05 -15.06
CA TRP A 418 -27.16 6.90 -14.51
C TRP A 418 -27.77 5.58 -15.01
N THR A 419 -26.93 4.73 -15.60
CA THR A 419 -27.29 3.41 -16.11
C THR A 419 -26.94 2.33 -15.09
N ASP A 420 -27.75 1.27 -15.07
CA ASP A 420 -27.43 0.07 -14.30
C ASP A 420 -26.18 -0.62 -14.85
N LEU A 421 -25.47 -1.30 -13.97
CA LEU A 421 -24.20 -1.97 -14.26
C LEU A 421 -24.45 -3.28 -15.04
N PRO A 422 -23.58 -3.66 -16.00
CA PRO A 422 -23.60 -4.97 -16.61
C PRO A 422 -23.44 -6.05 -15.53
N ALA A 423 -24.24 -7.12 -15.57
CA ALA A 423 -24.25 -8.15 -14.52
C ALA A 423 -22.88 -8.80 -14.26
N THR A 424 -22.03 -8.91 -15.29
CA THR A 424 -20.66 -9.43 -15.22
C THR A 424 -19.65 -8.47 -14.58
N GLU A 425 -20.01 -7.20 -14.43
CA GLU A 425 -19.17 -6.12 -13.89
C GLU A 425 -19.81 -5.41 -12.69
N ILE A 426 -20.90 -5.98 -12.17
CA ILE A 426 -21.35 -5.74 -10.80
C ILE A 426 -20.39 -6.53 -9.91
N VAL A 427 -19.51 -5.82 -9.22
CA VAL A 427 -19.00 -6.36 -7.97
C VAL A 427 -20.19 -6.30 -7.03
N PRO A 428 -20.76 -7.45 -6.61
CA PRO A 428 -21.76 -7.39 -5.57
C PRO A 428 -21.17 -6.53 -4.46
N PRO A 429 -21.91 -5.57 -3.87
CA PRO A 429 -21.41 -4.90 -2.69
C PRO A 429 -20.81 -5.97 -1.77
N LEU A 430 -19.82 -5.62 -0.95
CA LEU A 430 -19.57 -6.37 0.28
C LEU A 430 -20.80 -6.25 1.20
N ASN A 431 -21.98 -6.58 0.70
CA ASN A 431 -22.90 -7.44 1.40
C ASN A 431 -22.13 -8.73 1.62
N VAL A 432 -21.84 -8.98 2.89
CA VAL A 432 -21.82 -10.31 3.47
C VAL A 432 -23.07 -11.03 2.95
N LYS A 433 -22.96 -11.68 1.79
CA LYS A 433 -23.92 -12.70 1.42
C LYS A 433 -23.53 -13.86 2.32
N GLU A 434 -24.41 -14.18 3.26
CA GLU A 434 -24.42 -15.53 3.81
C GLU A 434 -24.25 -16.50 2.63
N PRO A 435 -23.21 -17.34 2.63
CA PRO A 435 -23.05 -18.30 1.57
C PRO A 435 -24.28 -19.23 1.57
N PRO A 436 -24.67 -19.75 0.40
CA PRO A 436 -25.74 -20.72 0.33
C PRO A 436 -25.43 -21.88 1.30
N MET A 437 -26.38 -22.17 2.17
CA MET A 437 -26.34 -23.16 3.26
C MET A 437 -26.15 -24.63 2.81
N ASN A 438 -25.67 -24.91 1.60
CA ASN A 438 -25.84 -26.21 0.96
C ASN A 438 -24.58 -26.91 0.42
N GLU A 439 -23.38 -26.49 0.80
CA GLU A 439 -22.19 -27.34 0.65
C GLU A 439 -21.71 -27.81 2.03
N SER A 440 -21.49 -29.11 2.19
CA SER A 440 -21.00 -29.68 3.45
C SER A 440 -19.57 -29.18 3.70
N VAL A 441 -19.40 -28.29 4.67
CA VAL A 441 -18.08 -27.83 5.13
C VAL A 441 -17.48 -28.92 6.03
N PRO A 442 -16.23 -29.38 5.84
CA PRO A 442 -15.60 -30.36 6.73
C PRO A 442 -15.45 -29.84 8.17
N ASP A 443 -15.17 -30.73 9.12
CA ASP A 443 -14.68 -30.30 10.43
C ASP A 443 -13.30 -29.63 10.29
N LEU A 444 -12.95 -28.78 11.26
CA LEU A 444 -11.65 -28.13 11.35
C LEU A 444 -10.86 -28.65 12.55
N ALA A 445 -9.67 -29.17 12.33
CA ALA A 445 -8.72 -29.51 13.37
C ALA A 445 -7.59 -28.46 13.42
N VAL A 446 -7.43 -27.77 14.53
CA VAL A 446 -6.44 -26.71 14.72
C VAL A 446 -5.32 -27.23 15.60
N LEU A 447 -4.08 -27.25 15.11
CA LEU A 447 -2.91 -27.66 15.87
C LEU A 447 -2.13 -26.43 16.34
N SER A 448 -2.10 -26.22 17.66
CA SER A 448 -1.60 -24.98 18.27
C SER A 448 -0.62 -25.24 19.41
N HIS A 449 0.51 -24.55 19.38
CA HIS A 449 1.44 -24.45 20.51
C HIS A 449 0.95 -23.46 21.59
N LEU A 450 -0.12 -22.72 21.30
CA LEU A 450 -0.76 -21.78 22.22
C LEU A 450 -2.04 -22.40 22.75
N ARG A 451 -2.22 -22.37 24.08
CA ARG A 451 -3.44 -22.88 24.73
C ARG A 451 -4.60 -21.92 24.55
N TRP A 452 -5.80 -22.46 24.37
CA TRP A 452 -7.02 -21.68 24.19
C TRP A 452 -7.27 -20.74 25.39
N THR A 453 -7.04 -21.24 26.60
CA THR A 453 -7.35 -20.56 27.87
C THR A 453 -6.24 -19.66 28.41
N TRP A 454 -5.24 -19.33 27.60
CA TRP A 454 -4.13 -18.46 28.00
C TRP A 454 -4.32 -17.05 27.44
N VAL A 455 -3.30 -16.46 26.81
CA VAL A 455 -3.36 -15.11 26.25
C VAL A 455 -4.22 -15.12 24.99
N TRP A 456 -5.28 -14.30 24.99
CA TRP A 456 -6.15 -14.09 23.82
C TRP A 456 -5.40 -13.29 22.75
N GLN A 457 -5.09 -13.95 21.64
CA GLN A 457 -4.31 -13.38 20.54
C GLN A 457 -4.81 -13.92 19.20
N ARG A 458 -4.03 -13.75 18.12
CA ARG A 458 -4.44 -14.06 16.74
C ARG A 458 -5.13 -15.42 16.58
N PRO A 459 -4.63 -16.56 17.11
CA PRO A 459 -5.31 -17.85 16.95
C PRO A 459 -6.71 -17.86 17.54
N GLN A 460 -6.91 -17.33 18.75
CA GLN A 460 -8.23 -17.25 19.39
C GLN A 460 -9.16 -16.32 18.63
N GLN A 461 -8.65 -15.21 18.09
CA GLN A 461 -9.44 -14.29 17.27
C GLN A 461 -9.94 -14.95 15.97
N LEU A 462 -9.06 -15.65 15.26
CA LEU A 462 -9.39 -16.27 13.99
C LEU A 462 -10.24 -17.54 14.17
N VAL A 463 -9.80 -18.42 15.05
CA VAL A 463 -10.42 -19.75 15.22
C VAL A 463 -11.81 -19.64 15.84
N SER A 464 -12.06 -18.69 16.76
CA SER A 464 -13.42 -18.50 17.30
C SER A 464 -14.42 -18.15 16.19
N ARG A 465 -14.00 -17.33 15.22
CA ARG A 465 -14.80 -16.94 14.04
C ARG A 465 -14.94 -18.08 13.03
N PHE A 466 -13.87 -18.81 12.75
CA PHE A 466 -13.94 -20.02 11.92
C PHE A 466 -14.89 -21.05 12.51
N ALA A 467 -14.80 -21.27 13.82
CA ALA A 467 -15.63 -22.23 14.54
C ALA A 467 -17.11 -21.84 14.52
N ALA A 468 -17.43 -20.58 14.80
CA ALA A 468 -18.80 -20.07 14.72
C ALA A 468 -19.40 -20.28 13.31
N ARG A 469 -18.63 -19.98 12.26
CA ARG A 469 -19.07 -20.15 10.87
C ARG A 469 -19.24 -21.62 10.47
N ARG A 470 -18.31 -22.50 10.85
CA ARG A 470 -18.41 -23.95 10.59
C ARG A 470 -19.54 -24.60 11.37
N ALA A 471 -19.77 -24.19 12.62
CA ALA A 471 -20.88 -24.67 13.43
C ALA A 471 -22.25 -24.34 12.79
N ALA A 472 -22.38 -23.17 12.15
CA ALA A 472 -23.58 -22.81 11.40
C ALA A 472 -23.85 -23.75 10.20
N ALA A 473 -22.82 -24.39 9.66
CA ALA A 473 -22.90 -25.42 8.63
C ALA A 473 -22.95 -26.87 9.19
N GLY A 474 -23.07 -27.04 10.51
CA GLY A 474 -23.13 -28.34 11.17
C GLY A 474 -21.76 -29.00 11.44
N ALA A 475 -20.65 -28.33 11.15
CA ALA A 475 -19.29 -28.84 11.34
C ALA A 475 -18.68 -28.42 12.68
N ARG A 476 -17.77 -29.24 13.21
CA ARG A 476 -17.09 -29.04 14.49
C ARG A 476 -15.69 -28.47 14.31
N THR A 477 -15.20 -27.79 15.35
CA THR A 477 -13.80 -27.34 15.43
C THR A 477 -13.11 -27.96 16.63
N TRP A 478 -12.01 -28.67 16.37
CA TRP A 478 -11.17 -29.34 17.36
C TRP A 478 -9.89 -28.53 17.56
N PHE A 479 -9.70 -27.92 18.73
CA PHE A 479 -8.50 -27.14 19.06
C PHE A 479 -7.51 -28.00 19.84
N ILE A 480 -6.50 -28.50 19.14
CA ILE A 480 -5.52 -29.47 19.63
C ILE A 480 -4.30 -28.72 20.16
N GLU A 481 -4.09 -28.81 21.47
CA GLU A 481 -3.03 -28.14 22.22
C GLU A 481 -1.85 -29.07 22.51
N GLU A 482 -0.73 -28.47 22.91
CA GLU A 482 0.43 -29.25 23.36
C GLU A 482 0.14 -30.13 24.60
N PRO A 483 0.91 -31.23 24.76
CA PRO A 483 0.82 -32.09 25.93
C PRO A 483 0.99 -31.37 27.27
N VAL A 484 0.42 -31.95 28.33
CA VAL A 484 0.63 -31.54 29.73
C VAL A 484 1.11 -32.72 30.57
N PRO A 485 2.00 -32.49 31.56
CA PRO A 485 2.24 -33.48 32.59
C PRO A 485 0.98 -33.67 33.46
N GLY A 486 0.75 -34.90 33.93
CA GLY A 486 -0.31 -35.20 34.89
C GLY A 486 -0.14 -36.55 35.58
N GLU A 487 -1.01 -36.81 36.57
CA GLU A 487 -1.03 -38.06 37.33
C GLU A 487 -1.72 -39.18 36.52
N VAL A 488 -1.00 -39.71 35.52
CA VAL A 488 -1.46 -40.83 34.68
C VAL A 488 -0.37 -41.89 34.60
N ALA A 489 -0.76 -43.17 34.52
CA ALA A 489 0.18 -44.27 34.33
C ALA A 489 0.69 -44.37 32.89
N GLU A 490 -0.18 -44.05 31.92
CA GLU A 490 0.12 -44.05 30.48
C GLU A 490 -0.46 -42.78 29.82
N PRO A 491 0.12 -42.31 28.70
CA PRO A 491 -0.39 -41.16 27.97
C PRO A 491 -1.85 -41.33 27.56
N ARG A 492 -2.69 -40.32 27.79
CA ARG A 492 -4.12 -40.35 27.43
C ARG A 492 -4.61 -39.01 26.90
N ILE A 493 -5.54 -39.05 25.94
CA ILE A 493 -6.22 -37.86 25.43
C ILE A 493 -7.19 -37.32 26.49
N SER A 494 -7.14 -36.02 26.72
CA SER A 494 -8.13 -35.26 27.48
C SER A 494 -8.73 -34.18 26.57
N TRP A 495 -9.99 -33.84 26.82
CA TRP A 495 -10.72 -32.88 26.00
C TRP A 495 -11.84 -32.22 26.80
N GLU A 496 -12.24 -31.02 26.38
CA GLU A 496 -13.41 -30.30 26.90
C GLU A 496 -14.03 -29.42 25.82
N ASP A 497 -15.36 -29.23 25.86
CA ASP A 497 -16.04 -28.23 25.03
C ASP A 497 -15.97 -26.85 25.72
N ARG A 498 -15.55 -25.83 24.98
CA ARG A 498 -15.36 -24.47 25.50
C ARG A 498 -15.45 -23.43 24.38
N ASP A 499 -16.17 -22.33 24.62
CA ASP A 499 -16.27 -21.17 23.71
C ASP A 499 -16.62 -21.52 22.25
N GLY A 500 -17.43 -22.56 22.04
CA GLY A 500 -17.83 -23.02 20.71
C GLY A 500 -16.82 -23.92 19.99
N ILE A 501 -15.72 -24.30 20.64
CA ILE A 501 -14.74 -25.29 20.15
C ILE A 501 -14.60 -26.48 21.10
N THR A 502 -14.01 -27.58 20.63
CA THR A 502 -13.60 -28.70 21.49
C THR A 502 -12.09 -28.68 21.66
N ARG A 503 -11.60 -28.36 22.86
CA ARG A 503 -10.16 -28.42 23.20
C ARG A 503 -9.74 -29.87 23.34
N VAL A 504 -8.56 -30.23 22.85
CA VAL A 504 -7.98 -31.58 22.94
C VAL A 504 -6.50 -31.47 23.29
N TRP A 505 -6.02 -32.24 24.27
CA TRP A 505 -4.59 -32.29 24.60
C TRP A 505 -4.19 -33.68 25.10
N LEU A 506 -2.90 -34.00 25.05
CA LEU A 506 -2.36 -35.21 25.65
C LEU A 506 -1.98 -34.97 27.11
N VAL A 507 -2.38 -35.86 28.02
CA VAL A 507 -1.84 -35.91 29.38
C VAL A 507 -0.79 -37.01 29.43
N VAL A 508 0.45 -36.67 29.79
CA VAL A 508 1.58 -37.60 29.90
C VAL A 508 2.04 -37.76 31.35
N PRO A 509 2.65 -38.90 31.74
CA PRO A 509 3.18 -39.05 33.09
C PRO A 509 4.24 -37.97 33.41
N ASP A 510 4.04 -37.23 34.51
CA ASP A 510 4.90 -36.08 34.90
C ASP A 510 6.37 -36.49 35.13
N GLY A 511 6.61 -37.73 35.58
CA GLY A 511 7.94 -38.34 35.66
C GLY A 511 8.97 -37.60 36.53
N GLY A 512 8.55 -36.58 37.29
CA GLY A 512 9.39 -35.75 38.15
C GLY A 512 10.39 -34.84 37.43
N ARG A 513 10.32 -34.71 36.09
CA ARG A 513 11.29 -33.94 35.29
C ARG A 513 10.92 -32.46 35.14
N GLY A 514 9.64 -32.11 35.33
CA GLY A 514 9.14 -30.75 35.11
C GLY A 514 9.36 -30.25 33.67
N GLY A 515 8.96 -29.01 33.40
CA GLY A 515 9.22 -28.32 32.13
C GLY A 515 8.12 -28.44 31.07
N HIS A 516 8.26 -27.62 30.02
CA HIS A 516 7.38 -27.59 28.86
C HIS A 516 7.48 -28.89 28.05
N ILE A 517 6.36 -29.34 27.48
CA ILE A 517 6.26 -30.59 26.70
C ILE A 517 5.63 -30.22 25.35
N GLY A 518 6.45 -30.15 24.31
CA GLY A 518 6.00 -29.87 22.94
C GLY A 518 5.43 -31.08 22.23
N PHE A 519 4.93 -30.88 21.00
CA PHE A 519 4.45 -31.96 20.13
C PHE A 519 5.53 -32.98 19.75
N ASP A 520 6.81 -32.59 19.79
CA ASP A 520 7.97 -33.38 19.42
C ASP A 520 8.71 -34.01 20.60
N ASP A 521 8.23 -33.78 21.82
CA ASP A 521 8.85 -34.36 23.01
C ASP A 521 8.72 -35.89 22.98
N PRO A 522 9.78 -36.66 23.32
CA PRO A 522 9.69 -38.12 23.38
C PRO A 522 8.57 -38.64 24.28
N ARG A 523 8.18 -37.89 25.32
CA ARG A 523 7.03 -38.23 26.19
C ARG A 523 5.69 -38.19 25.44
N ALA A 524 5.63 -37.50 24.31
CA ALA A 524 4.47 -37.33 23.45
C ALA A 524 4.54 -38.16 22.16
N GLU A 525 5.46 -39.13 22.05
CA GLU A 525 5.63 -39.98 20.86
C GLU A 525 4.32 -40.67 20.42
N SER A 526 3.48 -41.07 21.38
CA SER A 526 2.19 -41.70 21.10
C SER A 526 1.08 -40.72 20.71
N TYR A 527 1.33 -39.40 20.72
CA TYR A 527 0.29 -38.40 20.53
C TYR A 527 -0.39 -38.49 19.16
N PRO A 528 0.33 -38.55 18.02
CA PRO A 528 -0.32 -38.60 16.70
C PRO A 528 -1.28 -39.79 16.56
N GLN A 529 -0.87 -40.98 17.03
CA GLN A 529 -1.70 -42.19 16.98
C GLN A 529 -2.92 -42.09 17.89
N LEU A 530 -2.74 -41.67 19.15
CA LEU A 530 -3.87 -41.52 20.10
C LEU A 530 -4.86 -40.44 19.65
N LEU A 531 -4.37 -39.37 19.02
CA LEU A 531 -5.19 -38.31 18.46
C LEU A 531 -5.99 -38.81 17.25
N GLN A 532 -5.36 -39.56 16.34
CA GLN A 532 -6.04 -40.20 15.23
C GLN A 532 -7.14 -41.16 15.74
N ASP A 533 -6.83 -41.99 16.73
CA ASP A 533 -7.79 -42.93 17.31
C ASP A 533 -8.99 -42.22 17.97
N PHE A 534 -8.73 -41.08 18.60
CA PHE A 534 -9.77 -40.23 19.18
C PHE A 534 -10.66 -39.58 18.11
N LEU A 535 -10.06 -39.01 17.05
CA LEU A 535 -10.79 -38.23 16.05
C LEU A 535 -11.45 -39.09 14.96
N GLN A 536 -10.88 -40.22 14.55
CA GLN A 536 -11.45 -41.07 13.49
C GLN A 536 -12.86 -41.59 13.82
N ALA A 537 -13.19 -41.70 15.11
CA ALA A 537 -14.52 -42.09 15.58
C ALA A 537 -15.54 -40.93 15.56
N ARG A 538 -15.10 -39.70 15.26
CA ARG A 538 -15.86 -38.45 15.45
C ARG A 538 -15.88 -37.58 14.19
N THR A 539 -14.88 -37.71 13.34
CA THR A 539 -14.73 -36.93 12.10
C THR A 539 -13.95 -37.72 11.06
N SER A 540 -14.17 -37.42 9.78
CA SER A 540 -13.47 -38.04 8.65
C SER A 540 -12.83 -36.96 7.79
N SER A 541 -11.51 -37.04 7.61
CA SER A 541 -10.72 -36.13 6.77
C SER A 541 -10.97 -34.64 7.05
N PRO A 542 -10.77 -34.16 8.29
CA PRO A 542 -10.97 -32.74 8.62
C PRO A 542 -9.98 -31.85 7.84
N ASP A 543 -10.34 -30.60 7.64
CA ASP A 543 -9.34 -29.58 7.29
C ASP A 543 -8.44 -29.36 8.50
N VAL A 544 -7.13 -29.24 8.30
CA VAL A 544 -6.17 -29.04 9.39
C VAL A 544 -5.52 -27.67 9.28
N LEU A 545 -5.67 -26.83 10.30
CA LEU A 545 -4.97 -25.56 10.43
C LEU A 545 -3.82 -25.70 11.42
N VAL A 546 -2.60 -25.43 10.98
CA VAL A 546 -1.38 -25.58 11.77
C VAL A 546 -0.85 -24.19 12.17
N TYR A 547 -0.48 -24.01 13.44
CA TYR A 547 0.21 -22.81 13.96
C TYR A 547 1.67 -23.08 14.35
N THR A 548 2.10 -24.34 14.40
CA THR A 548 3.48 -24.72 14.73
C THR A 548 3.98 -25.86 13.83
N PRO A 549 5.17 -25.75 13.21
CA PRO A 549 5.79 -26.85 12.48
C PRO A 549 5.99 -28.12 13.31
N MET A 550 6.08 -27.99 14.63
CA MET A 550 6.30 -29.14 15.52
C MET A 550 5.11 -30.10 15.57
N ALA A 551 3.92 -29.64 15.17
CA ALA A 551 2.72 -30.46 15.11
C ALA A 551 2.56 -31.23 13.78
N LEU A 552 3.56 -31.22 12.89
CA LEU A 552 3.46 -31.84 11.55
C LEU A 552 3.07 -33.32 11.61
N ASP A 553 3.67 -34.10 12.51
CA ASP A 553 3.37 -35.54 12.62
C ASP A 553 1.92 -35.77 13.09
N ALA A 554 1.45 -34.92 14.01
CA ALA A 554 0.05 -34.92 14.44
C ALA A 554 -0.88 -34.52 13.28
N ALA A 555 -0.52 -33.52 12.46
CA ALA A 555 -1.28 -33.13 11.28
C ALA A 555 -1.43 -34.28 10.28
N HIS A 556 -0.34 -35.01 9.99
CA HIS A 556 -0.37 -36.16 9.08
C HIS A 556 -1.23 -37.30 9.60
N ALA A 557 -1.19 -37.59 10.90
CA ALA A 557 -2.00 -38.66 11.49
C ALA A 557 -3.51 -38.43 11.35
N LEU A 558 -3.95 -37.17 11.25
CA LEU A 558 -5.36 -36.81 11.03
C LEU A 558 -5.87 -37.13 9.63
N LYS A 559 -4.99 -37.47 8.68
CA LYS A 559 -5.32 -37.69 7.26
C LYS A 559 -6.16 -36.53 6.70
N PRO A 560 -5.59 -35.31 6.71
CA PRO A 560 -6.34 -34.10 6.41
C PRO A 560 -6.96 -34.14 5.02
N GLY A 561 -8.17 -33.59 4.90
CA GLY A 561 -8.70 -33.23 3.59
C GLY A 561 -7.88 -32.09 2.96
N ARG A 562 -7.42 -31.15 3.81
CA ARG A 562 -6.54 -30.04 3.45
C ARG A 562 -5.62 -29.65 4.61
N ILE A 563 -4.44 -29.15 4.29
CA ILE A 563 -3.51 -28.57 5.25
C ILE A 563 -3.39 -27.06 5.02
N CYS A 564 -3.74 -26.28 6.03
CA CYS A 564 -3.58 -24.84 6.09
C CYS A 564 -2.48 -24.52 7.10
N TYR A 565 -1.56 -23.63 6.76
CA TYR A 565 -0.50 -23.22 7.68
C TYR A 565 -0.51 -21.71 7.92
N ASP A 566 -0.84 -21.26 9.13
CA ASP A 566 -0.74 -19.83 9.50
C ASP A 566 0.60 -19.56 10.18
N VAL A 567 1.53 -18.98 9.42
CA VAL A 567 2.82 -18.51 9.92
C VAL A 567 2.58 -17.15 10.60
N MET A 568 2.20 -17.20 11.88
CA MET A 568 1.95 -15.99 12.66
C MET A 568 3.24 -15.34 13.19
N ASP A 569 4.25 -16.15 13.53
CA ASP A 569 5.55 -15.74 14.05
C ASP A 569 6.67 -16.54 13.39
N ASP A 570 7.89 -15.99 13.35
CA ASP A 570 9.10 -16.70 12.95
C ASP A 570 9.61 -17.57 14.13
N LEU A 571 8.87 -18.64 14.44
CA LEU A 571 9.14 -19.52 15.60
C LEU A 571 10.57 -20.10 15.57
N ALA A 572 11.15 -20.29 14.38
CA ALA A 572 12.51 -20.77 14.20
C ALA A 572 13.59 -19.75 14.61
N SER A 573 13.20 -18.49 14.81
CA SER A 573 14.09 -17.38 15.20
C SER A 573 14.01 -17.03 16.69
N PHE A 574 13.15 -17.73 17.46
CA PHE A 574 13.04 -17.52 18.91
C PHE A 574 14.22 -18.13 19.67
N LEU A 575 14.56 -17.55 20.83
CA LEU A 575 15.64 -18.08 21.66
C LEU A 575 15.33 -19.52 22.10
N GLY A 576 16.25 -20.45 21.85
CA GLY A 576 16.10 -21.86 22.22
C GLY A 576 15.20 -22.68 21.29
N ALA A 577 14.84 -22.18 20.11
CA ALA A 577 14.09 -22.96 19.11
C ALA A 577 14.84 -24.25 18.70
N PRO A 578 14.19 -25.43 18.68
CA PRO A 578 14.82 -26.68 18.24
C PRO A 578 15.29 -26.62 16.79
N GLU A 579 16.43 -27.26 16.47
CA GLU A 579 16.94 -27.34 15.09
C GLU A 579 15.93 -27.98 14.11
N ALA A 580 15.12 -28.93 14.60
CA ALA A 580 14.07 -29.58 13.82
C ALA A 580 12.96 -28.61 13.35
N MET A 581 12.78 -27.45 14.01
CA MET A 581 11.76 -26.45 13.69
C MET A 581 11.89 -25.96 12.25
N LYS A 582 13.12 -25.63 11.81
CA LYS A 582 13.39 -25.12 10.46
C LYS A 582 13.09 -26.18 9.40
N LEU A 583 13.52 -27.42 9.63
CA LEU A 583 13.29 -28.52 8.70
C LEU A 583 11.79 -28.81 8.54
N ARG A 584 11.07 -28.91 9.66
CA ARG A 584 9.61 -29.14 9.67
C ARG A 584 8.85 -27.97 9.05
N GLN A 585 9.31 -26.73 9.24
CA GLN A 585 8.71 -25.56 8.60
C GLN A 585 8.84 -25.64 7.09
N HIS A 586 10.01 -26.03 6.56
CA HIS A 586 10.20 -26.24 5.13
C HIS A 586 9.29 -27.34 4.57
N GLN A 587 9.12 -28.46 5.29
CA GLN A 587 8.21 -29.53 4.91
C GLN A 587 6.75 -29.04 4.87
N LEU A 588 6.30 -28.41 5.96
CA LEU A 588 4.93 -27.89 6.05
C LEU A 588 4.63 -26.81 5.00
N LEU A 589 5.60 -25.95 4.67
CA LEU A 589 5.48 -24.98 3.58
C LEU A 589 5.39 -25.63 2.20
N ALA A 590 6.00 -26.81 2.00
CA ALA A 590 5.89 -27.54 0.74
C ALA A 590 4.55 -28.29 0.62
N GLU A 591 4.04 -28.81 1.73
CA GLU A 591 2.88 -29.70 1.76
C GLU A 591 1.54 -29.00 1.98
N ALA A 592 1.53 -27.82 2.61
CA ALA A 592 0.29 -27.08 2.86
C ALA A 592 -0.44 -26.74 1.54
N ASP A 593 -1.76 -26.79 1.52
CA ASP A 593 -2.58 -26.32 0.40
C ASP A 593 -2.62 -24.79 0.36
N VAL A 594 -2.66 -24.16 1.53
CA VAL A 594 -2.69 -22.71 1.70
C VAL A 594 -1.81 -22.29 2.86
N VAL A 595 -1.05 -21.22 2.66
CA VAL A 595 -0.18 -20.62 3.68
C VAL A 595 -0.63 -19.19 3.96
N PHE A 596 -0.84 -18.87 5.22
CA PHE A 596 -1.12 -17.52 5.71
C PHE A 596 0.10 -16.97 6.46
N THR A 597 0.24 -15.65 6.45
CA THR A 597 1.36 -14.97 7.12
C THR A 597 0.85 -13.72 7.84
N GLY A 598 1.30 -13.53 9.08
CA GLY A 598 0.79 -12.48 9.98
C GLY A 598 1.40 -11.08 9.82
N GLY A 599 2.52 -10.94 9.11
CA GLY A 599 3.24 -9.67 8.92
C GLY A 599 3.92 -9.60 7.55
N ARG A 600 4.23 -8.39 7.07
CA ARG A 600 4.80 -8.15 5.73
C ARG A 600 6.20 -8.73 5.61
N SER A 601 7.07 -8.43 6.57
CA SER A 601 8.44 -8.94 6.59
C SER A 601 8.47 -10.47 6.72
N LEU A 602 7.55 -11.05 7.48
CA LEU A 602 7.37 -12.50 7.57
C LEU A 602 6.89 -13.09 6.23
N HIS A 603 5.91 -12.45 5.58
CA HIS A 603 5.42 -12.85 4.27
C HIS A 603 6.52 -12.84 3.20
N GLU A 604 7.33 -11.78 3.15
CA GLU A 604 8.49 -11.69 2.26
C GLU A 604 9.51 -12.81 2.52
N GLY A 605 9.75 -13.15 3.79
CA GLY A 605 10.60 -14.27 4.18
C GLY A 605 10.07 -15.61 3.65
N ILE A 606 8.77 -15.87 3.85
CA ILE A 606 8.12 -17.12 3.42
C ILE A 606 8.01 -17.22 1.89
N ARG A 607 7.77 -16.11 1.19
CA ARG A 607 7.69 -16.08 -0.29
C ARG A 607 8.96 -16.54 -1.00
N ARG A 608 10.12 -16.48 -0.33
CA ARG A 608 11.38 -17.02 -0.87
C ARG A 608 11.36 -18.54 -0.98
N HIS A 609 10.54 -19.20 -0.16
CA HIS A 609 10.40 -20.64 -0.11
C HIS A 609 9.15 -21.15 -0.84
N ARG A 610 8.08 -20.34 -0.91
CA ARG A 610 6.83 -20.67 -1.61
C ARG A 610 6.26 -19.48 -2.37
N ARG A 611 6.18 -19.58 -3.71
CA ARG A 611 5.74 -18.46 -4.57
C ARG A 611 4.22 -18.35 -4.73
N THR A 612 3.48 -19.46 -4.69
CA THR A 612 2.02 -19.54 -4.93
C THR A 612 1.27 -20.04 -3.69
N GLY A 613 0.00 -19.69 -3.54
CA GLY A 613 -0.83 -20.11 -2.39
C GLY A 613 -0.36 -19.58 -1.02
N CYS A 614 0.46 -18.52 -1.01
CA CYS A 614 0.88 -17.81 0.19
C CYS A 614 0.19 -16.45 0.26
N HIS A 615 -0.51 -16.15 1.35
CA HIS A 615 -1.34 -14.97 1.51
C HIS A 615 -0.94 -14.17 2.76
N LEU A 616 -0.84 -12.86 2.60
CA LEU A 616 -0.58 -11.93 3.68
C LEU A 616 -1.90 -11.52 4.33
N PHE A 617 -2.07 -11.86 5.61
CA PHE A 617 -3.16 -11.41 6.46
C PHE A 617 -2.57 -10.80 7.73
N PRO A 618 -2.35 -9.47 7.74
CA PRO A 618 -1.77 -8.79 8.90
C PRO A 618 -2.60 -9.00 10.18
N SER A 619 -2.04 -8.62 11.31
CA SER A 619 -2.80 -8.57 12.56
C SER A 619 -3.99 -7.63 12.46
N GLY A 620 -5.10 -8.00 13.11
CA GLY A 620 -6.33 -7.22 13.16
C GLY A 620 -6.65 -6.67 14.54
N VAL A 621 -7.82 -6.05 14.64
CA VAL A 621 -8.43 -5.54 15.87
C VAL A 621 -9.91 -5.87 15.92
N ASP A 622 -10.45 -5.90 17.13
CA ASP A 622 -11.89 -5.93 17.40
C ASP A 622 -12.27 -4.53 17.88
N SER A 623 -12.64 -3.65 16.95
CA SER A 623 -12.85 -2.23 17.30
C SER A 623 -14.03 -2.04 18.26
N ALA A 624 -15.06 -2.89 18.15
CA ALA A 624 -16.23 -2.85 19.03
C ALA A 624 -15.84 -3.14 20.49
N HIS A 625 -14.96 -4.12 20.71
CA HIS A 625 -14.44 -4.42 22.05
C HIS A 625 -13.74 -3.21 22.70
N PHE A 626 -12.91 -2.50 21.94
CA PHE A 626 -12.12 -1.36 22.45
C PHE A 626 -12.86 -0.02 22.47
N GLU A 627 -14.06 0.08 21.88
CA GLU A 627 -14.91 1.27 21.99
C GLU A 627 -15.24 1.61 23.46
N THR A 628 -15.37 0.59 24.30
CA THR A 628 -15.55 0.78 25.75
C THR A 628 -14.41 1.59 26.37
N ALA A 629 -13.16 1.38 25.94
CA ALA A 629 -12.03 2.16 26.42
C ALA A 629 -12.18 3.64 26.04
N ARG A 630 -12.58 3.93 24.79
CA ARG A 630 -12.81 5.30 24.31
C ARG A 630 -13.84 6.04 25.15
N ARG A 631 -14.97 5.37 25.44
CA ARG A 631 -16.03 5.93 26.29
C ARG A 631 -15.54 6.23 27.71
N LEU A 632 -14.81 5.29 28.33
CA LEU A 632 -14.27 5.47 29.68
C LEU A 632 -13.20 6.57 29.74
N ARG A 633 -12.38 6.73 28.69
CA ARG A 633 -11.38 7.80 28.57
C ARG A 633 -12.00 9.18 28.42
N ALA A 634 -13.16 9.27 27.78
CA ALA A 634 -13.85 10.54 27.56
C ALA A 634 -14.41 11.14 28.86
N THR A 635 -14.77 10.30 29.82
CA THR A 635 -15.34 10.70 31.11
C THR A 635 -14.33 10.72 32.26
N ARG A 636 -13.06 10.37 31.99
CA ARG A 636 -11.97 10.37 32.97
C ARG A 636 -11.65 11.82 33.38
N GLY A 637 -12.05 12.19 34.59
CA GLY A 637 -11.75 13.49 35.22
C GLY A 637 -11.08 13.30 36.59
N GLY A 638 -10.12 14.16 36.92
CA GLY A 638 -9.40 14.17 38.19
C GLY A 638 -7.87 14.28 38.04
N ALA A 639 -7.20 14.71 39.11
CA ALA A 639 -5.74 14.78 39.21
C ALA A 639 -5.15 13.39 39.51
N VAL A 640 -5.15 12.51 38.51
CA VAL A 640 -4.40 11.25 38.55
C VAL A 640 -3.05 11.49 37.88
N PRO A 641 -1.92 11.00 38.43
CA PRO A 641 -0.65 11.18 37.74
C PRO A 641 -0.67 10.50 36.36
N PRO A 642 0.00 11.09 35.37
CA PRO A 642 -0.06 10.62 34.00
C PRO A 642 0.55 9.22 33.89
N THR A 643 -0.11 8.34 33.13
CA THR A 643 0.22 6.91 33.08
C THR A 643 0.64 6.48 31.68
N ALA A 644 1.83 5.91 31.54
CA ALA A 644 2.29 5.24 30.33
C ALA A 644 2.12 3.72 30.50
N GLY A 645 1.48 3.04 29.54
CA GLY A 645 1.06 1.64 29.72
C GLY A 645 1.52 0.69 28.61
N TYR A 646 1.87 -0.54 28.99
CA TYR A 646 2.11 -1.66 28.07
C TYR A 646 1.15 -2.80 28.42
N VAL A 647 0.57 -3.45 27.40
CA VAL A 647 -0.25 -4.66 27.53
C VAL A 647 0.31 -5.71 26.58
N GLY A 648 0.79 -6.82 27.12
CA GLY A 648 1.33 -7.91 26.33
C GLY A 648 2.16 -8.88 27.16
N VAL A 649 2.56 -9.99 26.56
CA VAL A 649 3.52 -10.91 27.20
C VAL A 649 4.84 -10.18 27.43
N ILE A 650 5.44 -10.35 28.61
CA ILE A 650 6.73 -9.77 28.96
C ILE A 650 7.77 -10.88 28.82
N ASP A 651 8.50 -10.86 27.71
CA ASP A 651 9.53 -11.82 27.32
C ASP A 651 10.71 -11.09 26.63
N GLU A 652 11.60 -11.85 25.98
CA GLU A 652 12.77 -11.34 25.24
C GLU A 652 12.48 -10.31 24.14
N ARG A 653 11.22 -10.15 23.75
CA ARG A 653 10.80 -9.13 22.77
C ARG A 653 10.62 -7.77 23.41
N VAL A 654 10.53 -7.67 24.73
CA VAL A 654 10.37 -6.40 25.46
C VAL A 654 11.74 -5.90 25.91
N ASP A 655 12.06 -4.65 25.60
CA ASP A 655 13.29 -4.00 26.03
C ASP A 655 13.14 -3.47 27.46
N LEU A 656 13.58 -4.28 28.43
CA LEU A 656 13.50 -3.96 29.86
C LEU A 656 14.39 -2.77 30.25
N ASP A 657 15.56 -2.63 29.61
CA ASP A 657 16.49 -1.52 29.87
C ASP A 657 15.90 -0.20 29.36
N LEU A 658 15.22 -0.23 28.21
CA LEU A 658 14.49 0.91 27.70
C LEU A 658 13.35 1.31 28.64
N ILE A 659 12.55 0.36 29.14
CA ILE A 659 11.51 0.66 30.14
C ILE A 659 12.12 1.34 31.37
N ALA A 660 13.20 0.77 31.92
CA ALA A 660 13.91 1.32 33.07
C ALA A 660 14.40 2.75 32.80
N GLY A 661 15.02 2.96 31.63
CA GLY A 661 15.55 4.25 31.21
C GLY A 661 14.45 5.30 31.04
N VAL A 662 13.34 4.98 30.39
CA VAL A 662 12.23 5.91 30.18
C VAL A 662 11.59 6.29 31.52
N ALA A 663 11.37 5.31 32.40
CA ALA A 663 10.83 5.56 33.74
C ALA A 663 11.73 6.49 34.58
N ALA A 664 13.06 6.37 34.45
CA ALA A 664 14.00 7.26 35.12
C ALA A 664 13.97 8.70 34.56
N HIS A 665 13.68 8.88 33.27
CA HIS A 665 13.54 10.21 32.65
C HIS A 665 12.20 10.89 32.97
N LEU A 666 11.18 10.12 33.37
CA LEU A 666 9.83 10.61 33.69
C LEU A 666 9.41 10.23 35.12
N PRO A 667 10.07 10.78 36.16
CA PRO A 667 9.80 10.40 37.56
C PRO A 667 8.38 10.74 38.04
N ASP A 668 7.72 11.71 37.41
CA ASP A 668 6.35 12.14 37.73
C ASP A 668 5.26 11.33 36.98
N TRP A 669 5.66 10.38 36.13
CA TRP A 669 4.77 9.50 35.39
C TRP A 669 4.74 8.10 35.99
N HIS A 670 3.57 7.44 35.98
CA HIS A 670 3.46 6.03 36.30
C HIS A 670 3.60 5.15 35.05
N PHE A 671 4.31 4.04 35.18
CA PHE A 671 4.50 3.03 34.14
C PHE A 671 3.77 1.76 34.54
N ARG A 672 2.75 1.38 33.78
CA ARG A 672 1.92 0.21 34.08
C ARG A 672 2.12 -0.87 33.03
N ILE A 673 2.85 -1.92 33.41
CA ILE A 673 3.26 -3.00 32.49
C ILE A 673 2.43 -4.24 32.78
N VAL A 674 1.42 -4.49 31.96
CA VAL A 674 0.37 -5.48 32.16
C VAL A 674 0.60 -6.71 31.30
N GLY A 675 0.73 -7.87 31.93
CA GLY A 675 0.83 -9.16 31.26
C GLY A 675 1.67 -10.18 32.03
N PRO A 676 1.67 -11.44 31.57
CA PRO A 676 2.48 -12.49 32.18
C PRO A 676 3.97 -12.32 31.83
N VAL A 677 4.84 -12.62 32.79
CA VAL A 677 6.29 -12.72 32.58
C VAL A 677 6.61 -14.15 32.16
N THR A 678 7.26 -14.31 31.01
CA THR A 678 7.57 -15.64 30.46
C THR A 678 8.95 -15.65 29.81
N LYS A 679 9.62 -16.81 29.80
CA LYS A 679 10.93 -17.05 29.15
C LYS A 679 12.12 -16.25 29.69
N ILE A 680 11.87 -15.23 30.50
CA ILE A 680 12.86 -14.44 31.22
C ILE A 680 12.73 -14.67 32.72
N ASP A 681 13.80 -14.39 33.47
CA ASP A 681 13.78 -14.41 34.93
C ASP A 681 12.95 -13.22 35.46
N PRO A 682 11.87 -13.42 36.22
CA PRO A 682 11.10 -12.32 36.83
C PRO A 682 11.95 -11.38 37.68
N ALA A 683 13.09 -11.83 38.22
CA ALA A 683 14.02 -10.97 38.96
C ALA A 683 14.75 -9.94 38.07
N SER A 684 14.71 -10.10 36.74
CA SER A 684 15.30 -9.16 35.77
C SER A 684 14.42 -7.94 35.47
N LEU A 685 13.17 -7.92 35.95
CA LEU A 685 12.27 -6.79 35.72
C LEU A 685 12.79 -5.52 36.42
N PRO A 686 12.81 -4.36 35.74
CA PRO A 686 13.29 -3.13 36.34
C PRO A 686 12.40 -2.69 37.50
N GLN A 687 13.05 -2.34 38.62
CA GLN A 687 12.39 -1.92 39.85
C GLN A 687 12.58 -0.41 40.04
N ALA A 688 11.48 0.35 40.01
CA ALA A 688 11.47 1.78 40.32
C ALA A 688 10.14 2.16 40.98
N ALA A 689 10.13 3.24 41.77
CA ALA A 689 8.95 3.67 42.54
C ALA A 689 7.74 4.03 41.64
N ASN A 690 7.98 4.31 40.37
CA ASN A 690 6.98 4.68 39.39
C ASN A 690 6.66 3.58 38.36
N ILE A 691 7.15 2.34 38.54
CA ILE A 691 6.82 1.19 37.68
C ILE A 691 5.94 0.19 38.46
N GLU A 692 4.84 -0.25 37.84
CA GLU A 692 3.92 -1.25 38.38
C GLU A 692 3.77 -2.42 37.39
N TYR A 693 3.76 -3.65 37.93
CA TYR A 693 3.49 -4.89 37.20
C TYR A 693 2.22 -5.58 37.74
N PRO A 694 1.02 -5.27 37.22
CA PRO A 694 -0.24 -5.87 37.71
C PRO A 694 -0.40 -7.36 37.42
N GLY A 695 0.48 -7.94 36.59
CA GLY A 695 0.40 -9.32 36.12
C GLY A 695 -0.57 -9.50 34.96
N MET A 696 -0.94 -10.76 34.71
CA MET A 696 -1.83 -11.14 33.60
C MET A 696 -3.26 -10.60 33.82
N ALA A 697 -3.87 -10.10 32.76
CA ALA A 697 -5.26 -9.65 32.74
C ALA A 697 -6.04 -10.34 31.62
N ASP A 698 -7.31 -10.62 31.89
CA ASP A 698 -8.22 -11.20 30.89
C ASP A 698 -8.47 -10.20 29.75
N TYR A 699 -8.64 -10.72 28.53
CA TYR A 699 -8.91 -9.91 27.33
C TYR A 699 -10.11 -8.97 27.50
N ALA A 700 -11.16 -9.47 28.17
CA ALA A 700 -12.37 -8.71 28.48
C ALA A 700 -12.11 -7.44 29.31
N ARG A 701 -11.06 -7.43 30.14
CA ARG A 701 -10.70 -6.31 31.03
C ARG A 701 -9.74 -5.31 30.40
N LEU A 702 -9.15 -5.64 29.25
CA LEU A 702 -8.18 -4.77 28.59
C LEU A 702 -8.73 -3.38 28.25
N PRO A 703 -9.99 -3.21 27.78
CA PRO A 703 -10.53 -1.88 27.52
C PRO A 703 -10.56 -0.98 28.78
N GLU A 704 -10.90 -1.53 29.94
CA GLU A 704 -10.90 -0.81 31.21
C GLU A 704 -9.48 -0.43 31.66
N ILE A 705 -8.53 -1.36 31.49
CA ILE A 705 -7.11 -1.13 31.81
C ILE A 705 -6.53 -0.04 30.91
N MET A 706 -6.73 -0.15 29.59
CA MET A 706 -6.25 0.81 28.59
C MET A 706 -6.92 2.18 28.73
N ALA A 707 -8.13 2.26 29.29
CA ALA A 707 -8.74 3.54 29.63
C ALA A 707 -7.97 4.32 30.72
N GLY A 708 -7.22 3.60 31.56
CA GLY A 708 -6.33 4.15 32.58
C GLY A 708 -4.99 4.66 32.05
N PHE A 709 -4.66 4.42 30.77
CA PHE A 709 -3.41 4.91 30.19
C PHE A 709 -3.59 6.30 29.59
N ASP A 710 -2.54 7.10 29.56
CA ASP A 710 -2.46 8.35 28.83
C ASP A 710 -1.70 8.15 27.52
N VAL A 711 -0.65 7.33 27.54
CA VAL A 711 0.14 6.91 26.36
C VAL A 711 0.36 5.40 26.39
N ALA A 712 0.24 4.74 25.24
CA ALA A 712 0.56 3.33 25.08
C ALA A 712 1.99 3.12 24.60
N LEU A 713 2.69 2.17 25.20
CA LEU A 713 4.08 1.85 24.93
C LEU A 713 4.19 0.55 24.13
N MET A 714 5.10 0.55 23.17
CA MET A 714 5.58 -0.62 22.44
C MET A 714 7.12 -0.65 22.49
N PRO A 715 7.73 -0.92 23.66
CA PRO A 715 9.17 -0.90 23.84
C PRO A 715 9.77 -2.24 23.39
N PHE A 716 9.75 -2.52 22.09
CA PHE A 716 10.29 -3.79 21.58
C PHE A 716 11.82 -3.75 21.54
N ALA A 717 12.45 -4.81 22.05
CA ALA A 717 13.89 -5.05 21.88
C ALA A 717 14.18 -5.28 20.41
N LEU A 718 15.12 -4.54 19.81
CA LEU A 718 15.45 -4.65 18.39
C LEU A 718 16.40 -5.82 18.14
N ASN A 719 15.86 -7.04 18.11
CA ASN A 719 16.58 -8.31 17.93
C ASN A 719 15.95 -9.16 16.82
N GLU A 720 16.51 -10.35 16.53
CA GLU A 720 15.97 -11.23 15.47
C GLU A 720 14.51 -11.65 15.73
N ALA A 721 14.09 -11.80 16.99
CA ALA A 721 12.73 -12.21 17.33
C ALA A 721 11.68 -11.11 17.06
N THR A 722 12.06 -9.83 17.07
CA THR A 722 11.18 -8.69 16.75
C THR A 722 11.38 -8.15 15.33
N ARG A 723 12.36 -8.68 14.59
CA ARG A 723 12.66 -8.26 13.22
C ARG A 723 11.51 -8.50 12.25
N ARG A 724 10.67 -9.50 12.52
CA ARG A 724 9.57 -9.93 11.64
C ARG A 724 8.20 -10.01 12.32
N ILE A 725 7.99 -9.20 13.37
CA ILE A 725 6.72 -9.21 14.09
C ILE A 725 5.73 -8.19 13.51
N SER A 726 4.45 -8.57 13.58
CA SER A 726 3.30 -7.71 13.27
C SER A 726 2.42 -7.62 14.52
N PRO A 727 2.72 -6.68 15.44
CA PRO A 727 2.12 -6.67 16.77
C PRO A 727 0.65 -6.22 16.72
N THR A 728 -0.26 -7.06 17.24
CA THR A 728 -1.70 -6.72 17.35
C THR A 728 -1.93 -5.48 18.20
N LYS A 729 -1.05 -5.24 19.18
CA LYS A 729 -1.18 -4.17 20.18
C LYS A 729 -1.24 -2.78 19.58
N THR A 730 -0.58 -2.54 18.44
CA THR A 730 -0.66 -1.25 17.75
C THR A 730 -2.11 -0.88 17.43
N LEU A 731 -2.85 -1.80 16.79
CA LEU A 731 -4.23 -1.56 16.40
C LEU A 731 -5.17 -1.55 17.62
N GLU A 732 -4.93 -2.41 18.62
CA GLU A 732 -5.71 -2.41 19.87
C GLU A 732 -5.62 -1.07 20.60
N TYR A 733 -4.41 -0.50 20.73
CA TYR A 733 -4.23 0.82 21.36
C TYR A 733 -4.90 1.93 20.55
N LEU A 734 -4.75 1.93 19.23
CA LEU A 734 -5.42 2.90 18.36
C LEU A 734 -6.95 2.76 18.44
N ALA A 735 -7.48 1.53 18.55
CA ALA A 735 -8.90 1.27 18.78
C ALA A 735 -9.36 1.71 20.16
N ALA A 736 -8.51 1.62 21.19
CA ALA A 736 -8.78 2.16 22.51
C ALA A 736 -8.70 3.70 22.60
N GLY A 737 -8.26 4.38 21.52
CA GLY A 737 -8.08 5.83 21.51
C GLY A 737 -6.85 6.30 22.27
N LEU A 738 -5.80 5.49 22.27
CA LEU A 738 -4.50 5.80 22.85
C LEU A 738 -3.54 6.34 21.79
N PRO A 739 -2.77 7.40 22.10
CA PRO A 739 -1.54 7.67 21.37
C PRO A 739 -0.51 6.57 21.66
N VAL A 740 0.31 6.25 20.67
CA VAL A 740 1.22 5.09 20.71
C VAL A 740 2.66 5.55 20.46
N VAL A 741 3.58 5.09 21.32
CA VAL A 741 5.02 5.27 21.15
C VAL A 741 5.68 3.89 21.06
N SER A 742 6.45 3.67 20.00
CA SER A 742 7.09 2.37 19.70
C SER A 742 8.57 2.52 19.39
N THR A 743 9.37 1.48 19.66
CA THR A 743 10.65 1.31 18.96
C THR A 743 10.42 1.04 17.48
N ARG A 744 11.43 1.25 16.63
CA ARG A 744 11.32 1.10 15.17
C ARG A 744 11.28 -0.36 14.69
N VAL A 745 10.20 -1.05 15.01
CA VAL A 745 9.89 -2.37 14.43
C VAL A 745 9.53 -2.20 12.93
N PRO A 746 10.12 -2.97 11.98
CA PRO A 746 9.96 -2.74 10.55
C PRO A 746 8.51 -2.66 10.04
N ASP A 747 7.67 -3.63 10.43
CA ASP A 747 6.27 -3.66 10.00
C ASP A 747 5.48 -2.50 10.62
N VAL A 748 5.80 -2.10 11.86
CA VAL A 748 5.12 -0.97 12.52
C VAL A 748 5.46 0.35 11.85
N VAL A 749 6.73 0.55 11.48
CA VAL A 749 7.16 1.73 10.70
C VAL A 749 6.46 1.75 9.34
N THR A 750 6.42 0.61 8.67
CA THR A 750 5.82 0.49 7.33
C THR A 750 4.33 0.83 7.33
N ASP A 751 3.57 0.30 8.29
CA ASP A 751 2.11 0.39 8.28
C ASP A 751 1.53 1.58 9.06
N TYR A 752 2.29 2.18 9.99
CA TYR A 752 1.76 3.19 10.92
C TYR A 752 2.54 4.52 10.97
N THR A 753 3.39 4.79 9.97
CA THR A 753 4.04 6.11 9.83
C THR A 753 2.99 7.22 9.75
N GLY A 754 3.21 8.29 10.52
CA GLY A 754 2.27 9.43 10.63
C GLY A 754 1.20 9.27 11.71
N ILE A 755 1.09 8.10 12.36
CA ILE A 755 0.11 7.83 13.43
C ILE A 755 0.81 7.36 14.72
N VAL A 756 1.86 6.55 14.60
CA VAL A 756 2.67 6.07 15.73
C VAL A 756 3.95 6.91 15.83
N ARG A 757 4.35 7.28 17.06
CA ARG A 757 5.64 7.93 17.31
C ARG A 757 6.74 6.89 17.50
N PHE A 758 7.91 7.17 16.95
CA PHE A 758 9.05 6.24 16.96
C PHE A 758 10.27 6.81 17.68
N ALA A 759 10.82 6.02 18.60
CA ALA A 759 12.04 6.36 19.34
C ALA A 759 12.80 5.09 19.74
N ASP A 760 14.13 5.14 19.72
CA ASP A 760 14.98 3.96 19.96
C ASP A 760 15.87 4.08 21.20
N THR A 761 15.86 5.24 21.87
CA THR A 761 16.66 5.48 23.09
C THR A 761 15.76 5.98 24.21
N ALA A 762 16.12 5.70 25.46
CA ALA A 762 15.34 6.09 26.64
C ALA A 762 14.97 7.59 26.66
N GLN A 763 15.92 8.47 26.33
CA GLN A 763 15.68 9.91 26.29
C GLN A 763 14.69 10.30 25.17
N GLN A 764 14.90 9.80 23.95
CA GLN A 764 14.00 10.09 22.83
C GLN A 764 12.61 9.52 23.08
N PHE A 765 12.53 8.34 23.70
CA PHE A 765 11.28 7.65 23.99
C PHE A 765 10.50 8.38 25.08
N ALA A 766 11.18 8.86 26.13
CA ALA A 766 10.58 9.74 27.14
C ALA A 766 10.02 11.03 26.51
N GLN A 767 10.79 11.68 25.62
CA GLN A 767 10.30 12.86 24.90
C GLN A 767 9.09 12.53 24.03
N ALA A 768 9.12 11.41 23.30
CA ALA A 768 8.01 10.97 22.47
C ALA A 768 6.75 10.68 23.30
N VAL A 769 6.88 10.16 24.52
CA VAL A 769 5.75 9.98 25.46
C VAL A 769 5.14 11.33 25.83
N LEU A 770 5.96 12.32 26.19
CA LEU A 770 5.49 13.67 26.52
C LEU A 770 4.77 14.33 25.34
N ASP A 771 5.36 14.22 24.15
CA ASP A 771 4.76 14.78 22.93
C ASP A 771 3.43 14.10 22.60
N ALA A 772 3.37 12.77 22.69
CA ALA A 772 2.17 11.99 22.38
C ALA A 772 1.02 12.28 23.36
N ALA A 773 1.35 12.57 24.62
CA ALA A 773 0.38 12.94 25.64
C ALA A 773 -0.29 14.30 25.36
N GLY A 774 0.41 15.20 24.67
CA GLY A 774 -0.09 16.52 24.27
C GLY A 774 -0.93 16.52 22.99
N GLU A 775 -1.07 15.39 22.29
CA GLU A 775 -1.77 15.32 21.02
C GLU A 775 -3.29 15.48 21.14
N SER A 776 -3.89 16.15 20.16
CA SER A 776 -5.34 16.22 20.03
C SER A 776 -5.93 14.83 19.80
N ARG A 777 -6.79 14.39 20.73
CA ARG A 777 -7.50 13.11 20.63
C ARG A 777 -8.28 12.98 19.32
N GLY A 778 -8.96 14.06 18.91
CA GLY A 778 -9.77 14.07 17.69
C GLY A 778 -8.96 13.86 16.42
N GLN A 779 -7.83 14.56 16.27
CA GLN A 779 -6.96 14.43 15.09
C GLN A 779 -6.37 13.02 14.95
N ARG A 780 -5.85 12.46 16.05
CA ARG A 780 -5.33 11.09 16.07
C ARG A 780 -6.41 10.05 15.76
N ASP A 781 -7.60 10.21 16.35
CA ASP A 781 -8.68 9.25 16.17
C ASP A 781 -9.22 9.23 14.74
N SER A 782 -9.27 10.40 14.08
CA SER A 782 -9.56 10.56 12.65
C SER A 782 -8.47 9.92 11.79
N ALA A 783 -7.19 10.20 12.06
CA ALA A 783 -6.07 9.66 11.30
C ALA A 783 -5.99 8.12 11.36
N SER A 784 -6.37 7.53 12.49
CA SER A 784 -6.33 6.07 12.70
C SER A 784 -7.62 5.34 12.31
N ALA A 785 -8.74 6.03 12.04
CA ALA A 785 -10.01 5.40 11.69
C ALA A 785 -9.94 4.51 10.43
N PRO A 786 -9.36 4.97 9.30
CA PRO A 786 -9.28 4.14 8.10
C PRO A 786 -8.41 2.89 8.29
N LEU A 787 -7.46 2.89 9.22
CA LEU A 787 -6.66 1.70 9.52
C LEU A 787 -7.47 0.69 10.33
N ARG A 788 -8.22 1.13 11.35
CA ARG A 788 -9.08 0.24 12.13
C ARG A 788 -10.12 -0.44 11.26
N GLU A 789 -10.83 0.34 10.45
CA GLU A 789 -11.87 -0.17 9.53
C GLU A 789 -11.34 -1.19 8.51
N ARG A 790 -10.06 -1.07 8.12
CA ARG A 790 -9.42 -2.00 7.17
C ARG A 790 -8.91 -3.29 7.81
N HIS A 791 -8.74 -3.32 9.13
CA HIS A 791 -8.06 -4.40 9.85
C HIS A 791 -8.95 -5.04 10.92
N GLU A 792 -10.25 -5.19 10.67
CA GLU A 792 -11.16 -5.89 11.58
C GLU A 792 -10.92 -7.41 11.55
N TRP A 793 -10.89 -8.04 12.73
CA TRP A 793 -10.74 -9.50 12.84
C TRP A 793 -11.85 -10.27 12.13
N ASP A 794 -13.07 -9.74 12.10
CA ASP A 794 -14.21 -10.36 11.39
C ASP A 794 -13.91 -10.48 9.90
N SER A 795 -13.46 -9.39 9.26
CA SER A 795 -13.12 -9.36 7.85
C SER A 795 -11.90 -10.22 7.50
N ILE A 796 -10.88 -10.20 8.37
CA ILE A 796 -9.68 -11.04 8.19
C ILE A 796 -10.06 -12.53 8.28
N ALA A 797 -10.84 -12.92 9.29
CA ALA A 797 -11.27 -14.29 9.45
C ALA A 797 -12.17 -14.75 8.30
N GLU A 798 -13.08 -13.91 7.82
CA GLU A 798 -13.90 -14.24 6.66
C GLU A 798 -13.04 -14.55 5.43
N ALA A 799 -12.14 -13.64 5.07
CA ALA A 799 -11.28 -13.81 3.90
C ALA A 799 -10.28 -14.98 4.03
N MET A 800 -9.81 -15.28 5.25
CA MET A 800 -9.00 -16.48 5.50
C MET A 800 -9.84 -17.75 5.37
N HIS A 801 -11.05 -17.77 5.94
CA HIS A 801 -11.94 -18.92 5.90
C HIS A 801 -12.35 -19.29 4.47
N GLU A 802 -12.66 -18.31 3.62
CA GLU A 802 -12.96 -18.54 2.21
C GLU A 802 -11.80 -19.27 1.50
N ARG A 803 -10.56 -18.89 1.79
CA ARG A 803 -9.37 -19.54 1.20
C ARG A 803 -9.13 -20.94 1.75
N ILE A 804 -9.46 -21.18 3.02
CA ILE A 804 -9.43 -22.53 3.61
C ILE A 804 -10.46 -23.43 2.90
N CYS A 805 -11.63 -22.91 2.57
CA CYS A 805 -12.74 -23.67 1.99
C CYS A 805 -12.72 -23.74 0.45
N ALA A 806 -12.01 -22.85 -0.25
CA ALA A 806 -12.03 -22.77 -1.72
C ALA A 806 -11.44 -24.02 -2.38
N GLN A 807 -12.22 -24.76 -3.18
CA GLN A 807 -11.73 -25.92 -3.93
C GLN A 807 -10.53 -25.53 -4.81
N GLN A 808 -9.47 -26.34 -4.83
CA GLN A 808 -8.44 -26.21 -5.85
C GLN A 808 -9.10 -26.56 -7.19
N THR A 809 -9.25 -25.58 -8.07
CA THR A 809 -9.36 -25.87 -9.50
C THR A 809 -8.05 -26.54 -9.89
N THR A 810 -8.06 -27.86 -10.05
CA THR A 810 -6.94 -28.57 -10.62
C THR A 810 -6.79 -28.13 -12.08
N ASP A 811 -5.60 -27.66 -12.46
CA ASP A 811 -5.23 -27.30 -13.84
C ASP A 811 -5.51 -28.43 -14.87
N ALA A 812 -5.82 -29.64 -14.42
CA ALA A 812 -6.24 -30.77 -15.24
C ALA A 812 -7.64 -30.63 -15.88
N GLU A 813 -8.56 -29.81 -15.33
CA GLU A 813 -9.89 -29.64 -15.91
C GLU A 813 -9.92 -28.64 -17.08
N GLU A 814 -9.00 -27.66 -17.12
CA GLU A 814 -8.85 -26.77 -18.29
C GLU A 814 -8.15 -27.44 -19.47
N GLU A 815 -7.27 -28.42 -19.25
CA GLU A 815 -6.69 -29.24 -20.33
C GLU A 815 -7.72 -30.21 -20.90
N SER A 816 -8.54 -30.85 -20.06
CA SER A 816 -9.59 -31.77 -20.53
C SER A 816 -10.73 -31.04 -21.27
N ALA A 817 -11.05 -29.80 -20.87
CA ALA A 817 -12.01 -28.95 -21.60
C ALA A 817 -11.47 -28.43 -22.95
N LYS A 818 -10.15 -28.32 -23.11
CA LYS A 818 -9.50 -27.96 -24.40
C LYS A 818 -9.35 -29.16 -25.33
N GLU A 819 -9.16 -30.37 -24.82
CA GLU A 819 -9.11 -31.59 -25.65
C GLU A 819 -10.50 -32.11 -26.05
N ALA A 820 -11.53 -31.90 -25.23
CA ALA A 820 -12.91 -32.29 -25.56
C ALA A 820 -13.63 -31.29 -26.51
N GLY A 821 -12.98 -30.19 -26.87
CA GLY A 821 -13.48 -29.16 -27.79
C GLY A 821 -12.81 -29.13 -29.16
N ALA A 822 -12.03 -30.15 -29.53
CA ALA A 822 -11.37 -30.30 -30.84
C ALA A 822 -12.15 -31.21 -31.81
#